data_AF-A0A9P0K4J7-F1
#
_entry.id   AF-A0A9P0K4J7-F1
#
_cell.length_a   1.000
_cell.length_b   1.000
_cell.length_c   1.000
_cell.angle_alpha   90.00
_cell.angle_beta   90.00
_cell.angle_gamma   90.00
#
_symmetry.space_group_name_H-M   'P 1'
#
loop_
_entity.id
_entity.type
_entity.pdbx_description
1 polymer ?
#
loop_
_entity_poly.entity_id
_entity_poly.type
_entity_poly.pdbx_seq_one_letter_code
_entity_poly.pdbx_strand_id
1 'polypeptide(L)'
;MYQTNGHDVYLDTPDQKAQTEQSNNVWPVPNKLRLHHDFLQHLVVPPNNASLAMGNDYRIALLCNAYSTNQDYFSKPMAALVETIQGNSKSGSSPTSPLSMTVLDSLTVHSKMSLIHSIVTHVIKLAQGKSGMPLSPALVETYSRLLVYTEIESLGIKGFLNQLLPQVYKSHAWGTLYTLLEMFSYRMHHIHPHYRVQLLSHLHSLAAVPQANQTQLHLCVESTALRLITGLGSRDVQQELARFLAEPKTIVSAESEELNRALVLTLARATHVTGADGTWCHELLATIAQSTPHAWAPQTLDCFPRALAEFFTQHAVPKENKQQLKKAVEEENRKWASMNNENDIMAHFGVPGAPPLFLCLLWKMLLETNHISPIAYKILERIGARALSAHLRKFCDCLVFEFSNSPGGQHVNKCVDTINDMIWKYNIVTIDRLVLCLALRTQEGSEAQVCSFIIQLVLLKATEFRNRVQDFVKDNSPDHWNQTNWHEKHLEFHRKYPEKFAPEEQSSVYHPNFGNVCLRFLPVFDIVVHRFLEIPQVTKSLEIILEHLGCLYKFHDRPVTYLYNTLHYYEVKLRDRPPIKRRLVAAVLGNLKETLSEPYQAFLTRPPDDVWVPELDYYIQVVKRVVEVIGGTNSNSMTDWRFNEFPNAGAHILYTSCVELMALSAGPQAVANGLLDVVAKGFVTIPSEQIHQWINAIGLILSALPMSYWSVMHERLLSTLAELDSWPFDASVFNLLNFKHTHSGLLHNMFSYMLALAHSVWHHAGPGQIASVPRWVKECLPAVVKTEEQFLFVCHLVGPFLQRFNIAIVDLTNSLYELLAQVDQNQTELKYMDPICDLLYHIKYMFVGDSIKKELEAVVRKLRPQLQLRLRFIAHLAIEEVQAT
;
A
#
# COMPACT_ATOMS: atom_id res chain seq x y z
N MET A 1 9.76 -7.07 -19.78
CA MET A 1 10.04 -8.34 -20.46
C MET A 1 11.27 -8.16 -21.33
N TYR A 2 12.44 -8.60 -20.85
CA TYR A 2 13.57 -9.00 -21.68
C TYR A 2 14.12 -10.24 -20.97
N GLN A 3 13.81 -11.42 -21.50
CA GLN A 3 14.50 -12.66 -21.13
C GLN A 3 15.90 -12.56 -21.74
N THR A 4 16.84 -12.00 -20.99
CA THR A 4 18.25 -12.29 -21.22
C THR A 4 18.46 -13.73 -20.77
N ASN A 5 18.56 -14.65 -21.74
CA ASN A 5 19.07 -15.99 -21.51
C ASN A 5 20.49 -15.86 -20.93
N GLY A 6 20.59 -15.95 -19.60
CA GLY A 6 21.85 -16.06 -18.91
C GLY A 6 22.49 -17.39 -19.27
N HIS A 7 23.43 -17.37 -20.22
CA HIS A 7 24.40 -18.45 -20.33
C HIS A 7 25.39 -18.29 -19.17
N ASP A 8 25.06 -18.91 -18.05
CA ASP A 8 26.04 -19.18 -17.00
C ASP A 8 27.13 -20.10 -17.59
N VAL A 9 28.33 -19.55 -17.77
CA VAL A 9 29.52 -20.35 -18.11
C VAL A 9 30.01 -21.00 -16.83
N TYR A 10 29.51 -22.20 -16.52
CA TYR A 10 30.08 -23.02 -15.47
C TYR A 10 31.38 -23.65 -16.00
N LEU A 11 32.46 -23.53 -15.23
CA LEU A 11 33.77 -24.10 -15.58
C LEU A 11 33.76 -25.64 -15.67
N ASP A 12 32.80 -26.31 -15.01
CA ASP A 12 32.69 -27.77 -14.93
C ASP A 12 31.46 -28.37 -15.67
N THR A 13 30.49 -27.59 -16.14
CA THR A 13 29.29 -28.20 -16.78
C THR A 13 29.54 -28.82 -18.15
N PRO A 14 30.39 -28.31 -19.06
CA PRO A 14 30.61 -28.99 -20.33
C PRO A 14 31.26 -30.37 -20.12
N ASP A 15 32.23 -30.45 -19.20
CA ASP A 15 32.98 -31.66 -18.92
C ASP A 15 32.14 -32.70 -18.16
N GLN A 16 31.35 -32.29 -17.15
CA GLN A 16 30.55 -33.26 -16.40
C GLN A 16 29.29 -33.71 -17.13
N LYS A 17 28.60 -32.83 -17.87
CA LYS A 17 27.47 -33.28 -18.69
C LYS A 17 27.94 -34.28 -19.75
N ALA A 18 29.09 -34.03 -20.37
CA ALA A 18 29.73 -34.97 -21.28
C ALA A 18 30.15 -36.30 -20.60
N GLN A 19 30.70 -36.25 -19.38
CA GLN A 19 31.07 -37.45 -18.61
C GLN A 19 29.84 -38.25 -18.13
N THR A 20 28.77 -37.57 -17.71
CA THR A 20 27.53 -38.21 -17.20
C THR A 20 26.67 -38.75 -18.34
N GLU A 21 26.68 -38.09 -19.52
CA GLU A 21 25.94 -38.52 -20.72
C GLU A 21 26.72 -39.52 -21.60
N GLN A 22 27.92 -39.99 -21.17
CA GLN A 22 28.80 -40.90 -21.93
C GLN A 22 28.94 -40.52 -23.42
N SER A 23 28.98 -39.23 -23.72
CA SER A 23 29.21 -38.74 -25.09
C SER A 23 30.72 -38.60 -25.32
N ASN A 24 31.21 -39.09 -26.47
CA ASN A 24 32.64 -39.17 -26.83
C ASN A 24 33.40 -37.82 -26.92
N ASN A 25 32.79 -36.70 -26.52
CA ASN A 25 33.41 -35.38 -26.57
C ASN A 25 33.81 -34.94 -25.15
N VAL A 26 35.05 -35.25 -24.75
CA VAL A 26 35.67 -34.66 -23.55
C VAL A 26 36.08 -33.22 -23.88
N TRP A 27 35.70 -32.25 -23.03
CA TRP A 27 35.93 -30.82 -23.26
C TRP A 27 37.03 -30.30 -22.33
N PRO A 28 38.34 -30.50 -22.66
CA PRO A 28 39.41 -30.17 -21.73
C PRO A 28 39.36 -28.71 -21.26
N VAL A 29 39.58 -28.50 -19.95
CA VAL A 29 39.64 -27.17 -19.34
C VAL A 29 40.63 -26.27 -20.11
N PRO A 30 40.20 -25.10 -20.62
CA PRO A 30 41.08 -24.20 -21.36
C PRO A 30 42.30 -23.79 -20.53
N ASN A 31 43.48 -23.75 -21.16
CA ASN A 31 44.75 -23.39 -20.47
C ASN A 31 44.68 -22.07 -19.69
N LYS A 32 43.89 -21.09 -20.15
CA LYS A 32 43.69 -19.80 -19.46
C LYS A 32 42.92 -19.90 -18.13
N LEU A 33 42.13 -20.95 -17.95
CA LEU A 33 41.30 -21.18 -16.77
C LEU A 33 41.88 -22.24 -15.84
N ARG A 34 43.01 -22.85 -16.22
CA ARG A 34 43.68 -23.92 -15.48
C ARG A 34 44.04 -23.52 -14.05
N LEU A 35 44.57 -22.31 -13.84
CA LEU A 35 44.88 -21.81 -12.50
C LEU A 35 43.64 -21.66 -11.61
N HIS A 36 42.50 -21.26 -12.19
CA HIS A 36 41.23 -21.16 -11.45
C HIS A 36 40.70 -22.56 -11.10
N HIS A 37 40.78 -23.51 -12.04
CA HIS A 37 40.39 -24.90 -11.80
C HIS A 37 41.28 -25.58 -10.76
N ASP A 38 42.60 -25.45 -10.87
CA ASP A 38 43.58 -25.99 -9.91
C ASP A 38 43.33 -25.41 -8.51
N PHE A 39 43.04 -24.11 -8.41
CA PHE A 39 42.65 -23.48 -7.14
C PHE A 39 41.38 -24.09 -6.54
N LEU A 40 40.34 -24.31 -7.34
CA LEU A 40 39.09 -24.94 -6.89
C LEU A 40 39.30 -26.40 -6.44
N GLN A 41 40.06 -27.18 -7.20
CA GLN A 41 40.43 -28.56 -6.86
C GLN A 41 41.20 -28.63 -5.54
N HIS A 42 42.17 -27.73 -5.34
CA HIS A 42 42.93 -27.62 -4.08
C HIS A 42 42.02 -27.30 -2.88
N LEU A 43 40.96 -26.53 -3.08
CA LEU A 43 40.01 -26.19 -2.02
C LEU A 43 39.05 -27.34 -1.68
N VAL A 44 38.66 -28.16 -2.66
CA VAL A 44 37.78 -29.33 -2.46
C VAL A 44 38.51 -30.50 -1.82
N VAL A 45 39.79 -30.70 -2.17
CA VAL A 45 40.65 -31.79 -1.70
C VAL A 45 41.69 -31.28 -0.69
N PRO A 46 41.32 -30.84 0.52
CA PRO A 46 42.30 -30.41 1.49
C PRO A 46 43.08 -31.62 2.04
N PRO A 47 44.40 -31.50 2.28
CA PRO A 47 45.15 -32.51 3.02
C PRO A 47 44.63 -32.54 4.47
N ASN A 48 44.15 -33.70 4.94
CA ASN A 48 43.77 -34.01 6.32
C ASN A 48 42.92 -32.97 7.10
N ASN A 49 41.61 -33.23 7.23
CA ASN A 49 40.75 -32.75 8.32
C ASN A 49 40.68 -31.24 8.63
N ALA A 50 41.02 -30.34 7.69
CA ALA A 50 40.66 -28.92 7.85
C ALA A 50 39.15 -28.74 7.64
N SER A 51 38.42 -28.28 8.67
CA SER A 51 37.00 -27.92 8.56
C SER A 51 36.85 -26.69 7.67
N LEU A 52 36.01 -26.78 6.64
CA LEU A 52 35.57 -25.60 5.89
C LEU A 52 34.69 -24.78 6.83
N ALA A 53 35.20 -23.66 7.31
CA ALA A 53 34.47 -22.74 8.17
C ALA A 53 34.28 -21.40 7.44
N MET A 54 33.15 -20.74 7.68
CA MET A 54 32.92 -19.38 7.19
C MET A 54 33.94 -18.42 7.79
N GLY A 55 34.79 -17.86 6.92
CA GLY A 55 35.74 -16.79 7.24
C GLY A 55 35.35 -15.47 6.57
N ASN A 56 36.27 -14.50 6.54
CA ASN A 56 36.07 -13.21 5.87
C ASN A 56 36.29 -13.27 4.34
N ASP A 57 36.15 -14.44 3.72
CA ASP A 57 36.42 -14.65 2.29
C ASP A 57 35.31 -15.43 1.57
N TYR A 58 35.41 -15.49 0.24
CA TYR A 58 34.39 -16.08 -0.64
C TYR A 58 34.71 -17.51 -1.08
N ARG A 59 35.62 -18.23 -0.38
CA ARG A 59 36.03 -19.59 -0.81
C ARG A 59 34.85 -20.56 -0.83
N ILE A 60 33.99 -20.51 0.19
CA ILE A 60 32.80 -21.37 0.26
C ILE A 60 31.81 -21.02 -0.87
N ALA A 61 31.61 -19.73 -1.16
CA ALA A 61 30.76 -19.31 -2.27
C ALA A 61 31.30 -19.80 -3.62
N LEU A 62 32.62 -19.69 -3.86
CA LEU A 62 33.27 -20.20 -5.07
C LEU A 62 33.06 -21.71 -5.24
N LEU A 63 33.26 -22.50 -4.17
CA LEU A 63 33.02 -23.94 -4.18
C LEU A 63 31.55 -24.29 -4.44
N CYS A 64 30.62 -23.62 -3.76
CA CYS A 64 29.19 -23.79 -4.00
C CYS A 64 28.84 -23.48 -5.46
N ASN A 65 29.40 -22.43 -6.05
CA ASN A 65 29.09 -22.01 -7.41
C ASN A 65 29.68 -22.96 -8.46
N ALA A 66 30.93 -23.39 -8.28
CA ALA A 66 31.63 -24.24 -9.24
C ALA A 66 31.07 -25.67 -9.26
N TYR A 67 30.78 -26.22 -8.08
CA TYR A 67 30.42 -27.64 -7.93
C TYR A 67 28.93 -27.87 -7.69
N SER A 68 28.05 -26.90 -7.96
CA SER A 68 26.63 -26.97 -7.58
C SER A 68 25.86 -28.18 -8.13
N THR A 69 26.33 -28.76 -9.24
CA THR A 69 25.74 -29.93 -9.89
C THR A 69 26.47 -31.24 -9.56
N ASN A 70 27.58 -31.19 -8.82
CA ASN A 70 28.38 -32.35 -8.43
C ASN A 70 28.04 -32.77 -6.99
N GLN A 71 27.31 -33.88 -6.83
CA GLN A 71 26.83 -34.33 -5.52
C GLN A 71 27.96 -34.63 -4.52
N ASP A 72 29.10 -35.13 -5.00
CA ASP A 72 30.23 -35.52 -4.15
C ASP A 72 30.95 -34.29 -3.57
N TYR A 73 31.10 -33.24 -4.37
CA TYR A 73 31.84 -32.03 -3.98
C TYR A 73 30.97 -30.88 -3.48
N PHE A 74 29.66 -30.89 -3.75
CA PHE A 74 28.74 -29.84 -3.33
C PHE A 74 28.29 -29.95 -1.88
N SER A 75 28.15 -31.18 -1.37
CA SER A 75 27.58 -31.46 -0.05
C SER A 75 28.36 -30.76 1.08
N LYS A 76 29.69 -30.81 1.02
CA LYS A 76 30.59 -30.25 2.03
C LYS A 76 30.56 -28.71 2.13
N PRO A 77 30.72 -27.92 1.05
CA PRO A 77 30.62 -26.46 1.13
C PRO A 77 29.19 -25.99 1.46
N MET A 78 28.16 -26.68 0.98
CA MET A 78 26.77 -26.36 1.34
C MET A 78 26.50 -26.63 2.83
N ALA A 79 26.98 -27.75 3.37
CA ALA A 79 26.86 -28.06 4.80
C ALA A 79 27.53 -26.98 5.67
N ALA A 80 28.70 -26.47 5.27
CA ALA A 80 29.38 -25.39 5.98
C ALA A 80 28.54 -24.09 6.05
N LEU A 81 27.85 -23.72 4.97
CA LEU A 81 26.92 -22.57 4.97
C LEU A 81 25.74 -22.81 5.92
N VAL A 82 25.16 -24.02 5.86
CA VAL A 82 23.99 -24.39 6.66
C VAL A 82 24.32 -24.47 8.15
N GLU A 83 25.47 -25.05 8.52
CA GLU A 83 25.94 -25.15 9.91
C GLU A 83 26.19 -23.77 10.52
N THR A 84 26.65 -22.80 9.73
CA THR A 84 26.89 -21.42 10.18
C THR A 84 25.60 -20.76 10.69
N ILE A 85 24.46 -21.05 10.06
CA ILE A 85 23.17 -20.45 10.42
C ILE A 85 22.32 -21.33 11.34
N GLN A 86 22.53 -22.66 11.35
CA GLN A 86 21.80 -23.59 12.23
C GLN A 86 22.45 -23.74 13.60
N GLY A 87 23.78 -23.71 13.66
CA GLY A 87 24.56 -24.01 14.85
C GLY A 87 24.79 -25.51 15.02
N ASN A 88 25.85 -25.86 15.76
CA ASN A 88 26.18 -27.25 16.06
C ASN A 88 25.53 -27.66 17.39
N SER A 89 24.90 -28.82 17.46
CA SER A 89 24.25 -29.34 18.69
C SER A 89 25.22 -29.53 19.87
N LYS A 90 26.54 -29.43 19.63
CA LYS A 90 27.60 -29.49 20.66
C LYS A 90 27.97 -28.12 21.26
N SER A 91 27.66 -27.01 20.60
CA SER A 91 27.90 -25.65 21.10
C SER A 91 26.58 -25.12 21.66
N GLY A 92 26.44 -25.02 22.99
CA GLY A 92 25.18 -24.69 23.67
C GLY A 92 24.57 -23.30 23.40
N SER A 93 24.99 -22.58 22.35
CA SER A 93 24.48 -21.26 21.94
C SER A 93 24.01 -21.30 20.47
N SER A 94 22.76 -20.90 20.22
CA SER A 94 22.22 -20.75 18.86
C SER A 94 22.90 -19.58 18.13
N PRO A 95 23.24 -19.72 16.83
CA PRO A 95 23.88 -18.65 16.07
C PRO A 95 22.94 -17.47 15.85
N THR A 96 23.49 -16.27 16.01
CA THR A 96 22.75 -15.00 15.93
C THR A 96 23.10 -14.18 14.69
N SER A 97 24.27 -14.41 14.08
CA SER A 97 24.74 -13.68 12.89
C SER A 97 24.26 -14.34 11.59
N PRO A 98 23.45 -13.66 10.77
CA PRO A 98 22.98 -14.17 9.49
C PRO A 98 24.06 -14.13 8.39
N LEU A 99 23.84 -14.83 7.28
CA LEU A 99 24.64 -14.62 6.07
C LEU A 99 24.41 -13.21 5.52
N SER A 100 25.47 -12.48 5.20
CA SER A 100 25.38 -11.12 4.66
C SER A 100 24.80 -11.12 3.24
N MET A 101 24.18 -10.00 2.85
CA MET A 101 23.69 -9.82 1.47
C MET A 101 24.81 -9.99 0.44
N THR A 102 26.02 -9.53 0.73
CA THR A 102 27.17 -9.68 -0.19
C THR A 102 27.57 -11.14 -0.40
N VAL A 103 27.47 -11.99 0.62
CA VAL A 103 27.72 -13.44 0.49
C VAL A 103 26.60 -14.09 -0.32
N LEU A 104 25.34 -13.75 -0.04
CA LEU A 104 24.20 -14.29 -0.76
C LEU A 104 24.19 -13.85 -2.24
N ASP A 105 24.52 -12.60 -2.53
CA ASP A 105 24.65 -12.05 -3.88
C ASP A 105 25.77 -12.72 -4.67
N SER A 106 26.80 -13.21 -3.99
CA SER A 106 27.91 -13.96 -4.59
C SER A 106 27.56 -15.42 -4.90
N LEU A 107 26.41 -15.94 -4.47
CA LEU A 107 25.98 -17.30 -4.78
C LEU A 107 25.18 -17.36 -6.10
N THR A 108 25.39 -18.41 -6.88
CA THR A 108 24.55 -18.71 -8.04
C THR A 108 23.11 -19.02 -7.62
N VAL A 109 22.18 -18.88 -8.58
CA VAL A 109 20.76 -19.22 -8.39
C VAL A 109 20.61 -20.65 -7.88
N HIS A 110 21.34 -21.62 -8.46
CA HIS A 110 21.27 -23.02 -8.04
C HIS A 110 21.72 -23.23 -6.59
N SER A 111 22.81 -22.59 -6.17
CA SER A 111 23.31 -22.69 -4.80
C SER A 111 22.37 -22.03 -3.80
N LYS A 112 21.74 -20.89 -4.15
CA LYS A 112 20.66 -20.29 -3.37
C LYS A 112 19.45 -21.22 -3.24
N MET A 113 19.02 -21.86 -4.33
CA MET A 113 17.90 -22.83 -4.32
C MET A 113 18.17 -24.00 -3.38
N SER A 114 19.40 -24.54 -3.42
CA SER A 114 19.81 -25.64 -2.53
C SER A 114 19.89 -25.21 -1.07
N LEU A 115 20.33 -23.98 -0.79
CA LEU A 115 20.33 -23.41 0.55
C LEU A 115 18.89 -23.23 1.08
N ILE A 116 17.97 -22.68 0.28
CA ILE A 116 16.54 -22.59 0.63
C ILE A 116 15.97 -23.98 0.94
N HIS A 117 16.21 -24.95 0.06
CA HIS A 117 15.69 -26.31 0.24
C HIS A 117 16.19 -26.94 1.55
N SER A 118 17.48 -26.75 1.87
CA SER A 118 18.10 -27.25 3.10
C SER A 118 17.49 -26.60 4.35
N ILE A 119 17.27 -25.28 4.32
CA ILE A 119 16.59 -24.55 5.41
C ILE A 119 15.15 -25.06 5.58
N VAL A 120 14.37 -25.10 4.51
CA VAL A 120 12.95 -25.50 4.54
C VAL A 120 12.80 -26.93 5.07
N THR A 121 13.63 -27.86 4.60
CA THR A 121 13.64 -29.26 5.04
C THR A 121 13.96 -29.36 6.54
N HIS A 122 14.94 -28.59 7.01
CA HIS A 122 15.28 -28.55 8.43
C HIS A 122 14.12 -28.02 9.29
N VAL A 123 13.48 -26.91 8.88
CA VAL A 123 12.35 -26.32 9.59
C VAL A 123 11.16 -27.31 9.66
N ILE A 124 10.85 -27.99 8.56
CA ILE A 124 9.80 -29.02 8.52
C ILE A 124 10.14 -30.17 9.47
N LYS A 125 11.39 -30.65 9.45
CA LYS A 125 11.85 -31.73 10.33
C LYS A 125 11.75 -31.36 11.81
N LEU A 126 12.10 -30.12 12.18
CA LEU A 126 11.93 -29.62 13.54
C LEU A 126 10.44 -29.52 13.94
N ALA A 127 9.60 -29.03 13.04
CA ALA A 127 8.16 -28.93 13.27
C ALA A 127 7.51 -30.30 13.49
N GLN A 128 7.89 -31.30 12.70
CA GLN A 128 7.40 -32.68 12.83
C GLN A 128 7.97 -33.40 14.06
N GLY A 129 9.23 -33.12 14.41
CA GLY A 129 9.92 -33.74 15.54
C GLY A 129 9.44 -33.26 16.91
N LYS A 130 8.58 -32.22 16.98
CA LYS A 130 8.04 -31.64 18.22
C LYS A 130 9.12 -31.37 19.30
N SER A 131 10.33 -31.03 18.88
CA SER A 131 11.48 -30.87 19.78
C SER A 131 11.34 -29.72 20.78
N GLY A 132 10.41 -28.78 20.51
CA GLY A 132 10.22 -27.57 21.32
C GLY A 132 11.37 -26.56 21.22
N MET A 133 12.44 -26.86 20.46
CA MET A 133 13.56 -25.94 20.29
C MET A 133 13.19 -24.83 19.30
N PRO A 134 13.44 -23.55 19.64
CA PRO A 134 13.22 -22.43 18.72
C PRO A 134 14.20 -22.48 17.55
N LEU A 135 13.80 -21.89 16.42
CA LEU A 135 14.70 -21.68 15.29
C LEU A 135 15.81 -20.69 15.67
N SER A 136 17.02 -20.88 15.14
CA SER A 136 18.11 -19.93 15.37
C SER A 136 17.80 -18.58 14.70
N PRO A 137 18.10 -17.45 15.36
CA PRO A 137 17.88 -16.12 14.78
C PRO A 137 18.60 -15.92 13.44
N ALA A 138 19.84 -16.44 13.33
CA ALA A 138 20.61 -16.39 12.09
C ALA A 138 19.92 -17.12 10.91
N LEU A 139 19.27 -18.26 11.17
CA LEU A 139 18.56 -19.01 10.13
C LEU A 139 17.34 -18.25 9.63
N VAL A 140 16.54 -17.71 10.54
CA VAL A 140 15.30 -17.00 10.16
C VAL A 140 15.62 -15.73 9.38
N GLU A 141 16.61 -14.94 9.85
CA GLU A 141 17.05 -13.74 9.16
C GLU A 141 17.68 -14.08 7.79
N THR A 142 18.53 -15.11 7.70
CA THR A 142 19.10 -15.56 6.41
C THR A 142 18.03 -16.05 5.44
N TYR A 143 17.05 -16.82 5.93
CA TYR A 143 15.93 -17.28 5.12
C TYR A 143 15.12 -16.09 4.59
N SER A 144 14.87 -15.09 5.43
CA SER A 144 14.15 -13.89 5.01
C SER A 144 14.88 -13.13 3.88
N ARG A 145 16.21 -13.04 3.93
CA ARG A 145 17.04 -12.45 2.87
C ARG A 145 16.99 -13.25 1.57
N LEU A 146 16.95 -14.58 1.66
CA LEU A 146 16.79 -15.46 0.50
C LEU A 146 15.42 -15.31 -0.18
N LEU A 147 14.36 -15.01 0.57
CA LEU A 147 13.02 -14.81 0.00
C LEU A 147 12.87 -13.53 -0.85
N VAL A 148 13.87 -12.64 -0.83
CA VAL A 148 13.89 -11.39 -1.60
C VAL A 148 14.21 -11.62 -3.08
N TYR A 149 14.93 -12.69 -3.42
CA TYR A 149 15.33 -12.99 -4.78
C TYR A 149 14.14 -13.52 -5.60
N THR A 150 13.68 -12.73 -6.57
CA THR A 150 12.54 -13.08 -7.42
C THR A 150 12.84 -14.24 -8.37
N GLU A 151 14.10 -14.44 -8.73
CA GLU A 151 14.52 -15.55 -9.61
C GLU A 151 14.37 -16.94 -8.99
N ILE A 152 14.19 -17.02 -7.66
CA ILE A 152 13.93 -18.26 -6.92
C ILE A 152 12.51 -18.32 -6.33
N GLU A 153 11.57 -17.52 -6.85
CA GLU A 153 10.18 -17.41 -6.35
C GLU A 153 9.48 -18.76 -6.12
N SER A 154 9.68 -19.72 -7.03
CA SER A 154 9.05 -21.05 -6.98
C SER A 154 9.36 -21.83 -5.69
N LEU A 155 10.64 -21.86 -5.29
CA LEU A 155 11.09 -22.50 -4.04
C LEU A 155 11.10 -21.53 -2.85
N GLY A 156 11.12 -20.22 -3.13
CA GLY A 156 11.06 -19.13 -2.15
C GLY A 156 9.63 -18.85 -1.67
N ILE A 157 9.06 -17.69 -2.03
CA ILE A 157 7.78 -17.21 -1.51
C ILE A 157 6.61 -18.17 -1.84
N LYS A 158 6.58 -18.73 -3.05
CA LYS A 158 5.53 -19.68 -3.44
C LYS A 158 5.61 -20.97 -2.63
N GLY A 159 6.82 -21.49 -2.41
CA GLY A 159 7.08 -22.64 -1.55
C GLY A 159 6.76 -22.36 -0.08
N PHE A 160 7.11 -21.17 0.41
CA PHE A 160 6.78 -20.71 1.76
C PHE A 160 5.27 -20.79 2.04
N LEU A 161 4.44 -20.23 1.14
CA LEU A 161 2.99 -20.18 1.32
C LEU A 161 2.28 -21.51 1.08
N ASN A 162 2.70 -22.28 0.07
CA ASN A 162 1.99 -23.50 -0.35
C ASN A 162 2.50 -24.77 0.33
N GLN A 163 3.74 -24.78 0.81
CA GLN A 163 4.38 -25.99 1.35
C GLN A 163 4.77 -25.80 2.82
N LEU A 164 5.63 -24.82 3.13
CA LEU A 164 6.18 -24.67 4.48
C LEU A 164 5.09 -24.32 5.50
N LEU A 165 4.35 -23.23 5.27
CA LEU A 165 3.34 -22.73 6.21
C LEU A 165 2.24 -23.79 6.48
N PRO A 166 1.64 -24.46 5.47
CA PRO A 166 0.65 -25.49 5.71
C PRO A 166 1.20 -26.73 6.43
N GLN A 167 2.46 -27.12 6.18
CA GLN A 167 3.08 -28.27 6.85
C GLN A 167 3.41 -28.00 8.32
N VAL A 168 3.91 -26.80 8.63
CA VAL A 168 4.15 -26.35 10.01
C VAL A 168 2.82 -26.30 10.78
N TYR A 169 1.78 -25.78 10.13
CA TYR A 169 0.43 -25.75 10.69
C TYR A 169 -0.12 -27.16 10.96
N LYS A 170 -0.04 -28.08 9.98
CA LYS A 170 -0.48 -29.48 10.13
C LYS A 170 0.28 -30.23 11.24
N SER A 171 1.52 -29.83 11.51
CA SER A 171 2.36 -30.42 12.57
C SER A 171 2.06 -29.83 13.96
N HIS A 172 1.16 -28.84 14.06
CA HIS A 172 0.87 -28.08 15.28
C HIS A 172 2.11 -27.45 15.94
N ALA A 173 3.08 -27.03 15.12
CA ALA A 173 4.31 -26.38 15.58
C ALA A 173 4.10 -24.86 15.73
N TRP A 174 3.34 -24.47 16.76
CA TRP A 174 2.88 -23.09 16.97
C TRP A 174 4.01 -22.06 17.15
N GLY A 175 5.11 -22.41 17.82
CA GLY A 175 6.26 -21.51 17.99
C GLY A 175 7.02 -21.25 16.68
N THR A 176 7.17 -22.28 15.85
CA THR A 176 7.71 -22.15 14.49
C THR A 176 6.78 -21.29 13.64
N LEU A 177 5.47 -21.54 13.71
CA LEU A 177 4.48 -20.75 12.99
C LEU A 177 4.52 -19.27 13.37
N TYR A 178 4.56 -18.96 14.68
CA TYR A 178 4.73 -17.61 15.19
C TYR A 178 5.96 -16.93 14.57
N THR A 179 7.10 -17.61 14.56
CA THR A 179 8.36 -17.12 13.99
C THR A 179 8.24 -16.82 12.49
N LEU A 180 7.57 -17.69 11.72
CA LEU A 180 7.38 -17.49 10.28
C LEU A 180 6.46 -16.32 9.96
N LEU A 181 5.38 -16.12 10.73
CA LEU A 181 4.47 -14.98 10.58
C LEU A 181 5.13 -13.65 10.99
N GLU A 182 5.93 -13.68 12.05
CA GLU A 182 6.72 -12.54 12.49
C GLU A 182 7.78 -12.16 11.44
N MET A 183 8.52 -13.14 10.91
CA MET A 183 9.44 -12.93 9.78
C MET A 183 8.72 -12.30 8.59
N PHE A 184 7.53 -12.79 8.24
CA PHE A 184 6.75 -12.22 7.15
C PHE A 184 6.42 -10.74 7.39
N SER A 185 6.01 -10.40 8.62
CA SER A 185 5.57 -9.06 8.99
C SER A 185 6.67 -7.99 9.00
N TYR A 186 7.91 -8.36 9.33
CA TYR A 186 8.99 -7.41 9.59
C TYR A 186 10.21 -7.54 8.67
N ARG A 187 10.21 -8.50 7.73
CA ARG A 187 11.34 -8.74 6.80
C ARG A 187 10.97 -8.80 5.34
N MET A 188 9.68 -8.95 5.00
CA MET A 188 9.24 -9.08 3.61
C MET A 188 8.92 -7.71 3.00
N HIS A 189 9.40 -7.48 1.78
CA HIS A 189 9.27 -6.20 1.06
C HIS A 189 8.38 -6.35 -0.18
N HIS A 190 8.95 -6.82 -1.29
CA HIS A 190 8.29 -6.97 -2.59
C HIS A 190 7.57 -8.31 -2.75
N ILE A 191 6.53 -8.52 -1.94
CA ILE A 191 5.63 -9.67 -2.13
C ILE A 191 4.52 -9.31 -3.11
N HIS A 192 4.30 -10.12 -4.14
CA HIS A 192 3.20 -9.92 -5.07
C HIS A 192 1.84 -9.88 -4.35
N PRO A 193 0.91 -9.00 -4.79
CA PRO A 193 -0.41 -8.85 -4.17
C PRO A 193 -1.19 -10.16 -3.98
N HIS A 194 -1.22 -11.06 -4.98
CA HIS A 194 -1.93 -12.34 -4.89
C HIS A 194 -1.42 -13.24 -3.74
N TYR A 195 -0.11 -13.25 -3.48
CA TYR A 195 0.49 -13.99 -2.36
C TYR A 195 0.10 -13.40 -1.00
N ARG A 196 -0.06 -12.07 -0.91
CA ARG A 196 -0.55 -11.41 0.30
C ARG A 196 -2.00 -11.78 0.60
N VAL A 197 -2.85 -11.78 -0.42
CA VAL A 197 -4.26 -12.20 -0.29
C VAL A 197 -4.35 -13.69 0.07
N GLN A 198 -3.49 -14.52 -0.52
CA GLN A 198 -3.40 -15.94 -0.15
C GLN A 198 -3.03 -16.13 1.32
N LEU A 199 -2.00 -15.42 1.81
CA LEU A 199 -1.61 -15.48 3.22
C LEU A 199 -2.74 -14.96 4.13
N LEU A 200 -3.43 -13.89 3.74
CA LEU A 200 -4.56 -13.35 4.49
C LEU A 200 -5.67 -14.41 4.66
N SER A 201 -5.98 -15.16 3.60
CA SER A 201 -6.94 -16.27 3.66
C SER A 201 -6.49 -17.39 4.62
N HIS A 202 -5.21 -17.76 4.60
CA HIS A 202 -4.64 -18.70 5.57
C HIS A 202 -4.75 -18.19 7.01
N LEU A 203 -4.52 -16.88 7.25
CA LEU A 203 -4.61 -16.28 8.58
C LEU A 203 -6.04 -16.27 9.12
N HIS A 204 -7.04 -15.95 8.30
CA HIS A 204 -8.44 -16.00 8.70
C HIS A 204 -8.88 -17.44 9.02
N SER A 205 -8.46 -18.40 8.20
CA SER A 205 -8.71 -19.82 8.45
C SER A 205 -8.06 -20.28 9.76
N LEU A 206 -6.85 -19.79 10.06
CA LEU A 206 -6.12 -20.12 11.28
C LEU A 206 -6.71 -19.49 12.54
N ALA A 207 -7.16 -18.23 12.46
CA ALA A 207 -7.80 -17.54 13.58
C ALA A 207 -9.10 -18.23 14.04
N ALA A 208 -9.77 -18.96 13.14
CA ALA A 208 -10.97 -19.71 13.44
C ALA A 208 -10.73 -20.97 14.31
N VAL A 209 -9.48 -21.41 14.47
CA VAL A 209 -9.11 -22.68 15.09
C VAL A 209 -8.97 -22.53 16.62
N PRO A 210 -9.69 -23.32 17.45
CA PRO A 210 -9.65 -23.19 18.91
C PRO A 210 -8.25 -23.38 19.53
N GLN A 211 -7.41 -24.25 18.94
CA GLN A 211 -6.05 -24.49 19.43
C GLN A 211 -5.11 -23.27 19.22
N ALA A 212 -5.49 -22.30 18.39
CA ALA A 212 -4.75 -21.07 18.17
C ALA A 212 -5.11 -19.95 19.19
N ASN A 213 -5.98 -20.22 20.17
CA ASN A 213 -6.49 -19.24 21.15
C ASN A 213 -5.48 -18.84 22.25
N GLN A 214 -4.18 -18.92 21.96
CA GLN A 214 -3.14 -18.38 22.83
C GLN A 214 -2.95 -16.88 22.54
N THR A 215 -2.84 -16.07 23.58
CA THR A 215 -2.79 -14.59 23.47
C THR A 215 -1.74 -14.10 22.50
N GLN A 216 -0.50 -14.59 22.60
CA GLN A 216 0.60 -14.17 21.74
C GLN A 216 0.41 -14.58 20.27
N LEU A 217 -0.07 -15.81 20.02
CA LEU A 217 -0.29 -16.29 18.66
C LEU A 217 -1.46 -15.56 17.99
N HIS A 218 -2.58 -15.39 18.70
CA HIS A 218 -3.73 -14.66 18.21
C HIS A 218 -3.37 -13.21 17.84
N LEU A 219 -2.61 -12.54 18.72
CA LEU A 219 -2.10 -11.19 18.48
C LEU A 219 -1.18 -11.11 17.27
N CYS A 220 -0.28 -12.10 17.10
CA CYS A 220 0.60 -12.18 15.93
C CYS A 220 -0.20 -12.34 14.63
N VAL A 221 -1.21 -13.22 14.62
CA VAL A 221 -2.08 -13.47 13.47
C VAL A 221 -2.84 -12.22 13.07
N GLU A 222 -3.49 -11.55 14.02
CA GLU A 222 -4.24 -10.33 13.72
C GLU A 222 -3.33 -9.15 13.36
N SER A 223 -2.17 -9.00 14.01
CA SER A 223 -1.19 -7.96 13.64
C SER A 223 -0.63 -8.18 12.23
N THR A 224 -0.38 -9.44 11.84
CA THR A 224 0.08 -9.79 10.49
C THR A 224 -1.01 -9.50 9.47
N ALA A 225 -2.26 -9.91 9.76
CA ALA A 225 -3.41 -9.63 8.90
C ALA A 225 -3.64 -8.12 8.71
N LEU A 226 -3.54 -7.34 9.79
CA LEU A 226 -3.65 -5.88 9.73
C LEU A 226 -2.61 -5.28 8.79
N ARG A 227 -1.33 -5.67 8.93
CA ARG A 227 -0.23 -5.23 8.05
C ARG A 227 -0.44 -5.62 6.59
N LEU A 228 -0.97 -6.82 6.33
CA LEU A 228 -1.31 -7.26 4.97
C LEU A 228 -2.40 -6.37 4.37
N ILE A 229 -3.49 -6.14 5.10
CA ILE A 229 -4.65 -5.36 4.66
C ILE A 229 -4.27 -3.90 4.41
N THR A 230 -3.57 -3.25 5.35
CA THR A 230 -3.15 -1.85 5.20
C THR A 230 -2.06 -1.70 4.15
N GLY A 231 -1.23 -2.73 3.95
CA GLY A 231 -0.16 -2.77 2.98
C GLY A 231 -0.58 -3.06 1.53
N LEU A 232 -1.86 -3.30 1.22
CA LEU A 232 -2.32 -3.50 -0.16
C LEU A 232 -2.28 -2.18 -0.96
N GLY A 233 -1.62 -2.20 -2.12
CA GLY A 233 -1.52 -1.06 -3.03
C GLY A 233 -2.86 -0.69 -3.64
N SER A 234 -3.16 0.60 -3.79
CA SER A 234 -4.46 1.09 -4.29
C SER A 234 -4.85 0.50 -5.65
N ARG A 235 -3.85 0.30 -6.54
CA ARG A 235 -4.07 -0.26 -7.89
C ARG A 235 -4.25 -1.77 -7.89
N ASP A 236 -3.71 -2.47 -6.90
CA ASP A 236 -3.73 -3.94 -6.83
C ASP A 236 -5.04 -4.46 -6.23
N VAL A 237 -5.64 -3.69 -5.31
CA VAL A 237 -6.83 -4.09 -4.54
C VAL A 237 -7.98 -4.56 -5.43
N GLN A 238 -8.35 -3.78 -6.45
CA GLN A 238 -9.47 -4.13 -7.32
C GLN A 238 -9.17 -5.40 -8.14
N GLN A 239 -7.99 -5.48 -8.76
CA GLN A 239 -7.63 -6.61 -9.63
C GLN A 239 -7.55 -7.93 -8.85
N GLU A 240 -6.99 -7.90 -7.65
CA GLU A 240 -6.75 -9.09 -6.86
C GLU A 240 -7.99 -9.55 -6.09
N LEU A 241 -8.68 -8.64 -5.41
CA LEU A 241 -9.87 -9.01 -4.63
C LEU A 241 -11.05 -9.39 -5.54
N ALA A 242 -11.14 -8.84 -6.75
CA ALA A 242 -12.16 -9.24 -7.72
C ALA A 242 -12.13 -10.75 -8.03
N ARG A 243 -10.94 -11.38 -7.98
CA ARG A 243 -10.79 -12.84 -8.20
C ARG A 243 -11.43 -13.69 -7.10
N PHE A 244 -11.58 -13.13 -5.90
CA PHE A 244 -12.13 -13.81 -4.73
C PHE A 244 -13.62 -13.47 -4.49
N LEU A 245 -14.26 -12.71 -5.37
CA LEU A 245 -15.69 -12.38 -5.26
C LEU A 245 -16.59 -13.63 -5.36
N ALA A 246 -16.12 -14.71 -6.00
CA ALA A 246 -16.84 -15.99 -5.99
C ALA A 246 -16.88 -16.67 -4.61
N GLU A 247 -15.84 -16.46 -3.78
CA GLU A 247 -15.72 -17.04 -2.44
C GLU A 247 -15.22 -16.01 -1.40
N PRO A 248 -15.99 -14.94 -1.14
CA PRO A 248 -15.53 -13.79 -0.36
C PRO A 248 -15.29 -14.12 1.12
N LYS A 249 -15.89 -15.21 1.61
CA LYS A 249 -15.69 -15.71 2.99
C LYS A 249 -14.24 -16.10 3.29
N THR A 250 -13.41 -16.34 2.27
CA THR A 250 -11.99 -16.69 2.46
C THR A 250 -11.14 -15.49 2.83
N ILE A 251 -11.54 -14.28 2.44
CA ILE A 251 -10.78 -13.03 2.64
C ILE A 251 -11.37 -12.13 3.73
N VAL A 252 -12.55 -12.49 4.26
CA VAL A 252 -13.25 -11.76 5.32
C VAL A 252 -13.04 -12.45 6.65
N SER A 253 -12.75 -11.69 7.70
CA SER A 253 -12.68 -12.23 9.06
C SER A 253 -14.08 -12.57 9.57
N ALA A 254 -14.24 -13.76 10.15
CA ALA A 254 -15.53 -14.18 10.70
C ALA A 254 -15.94 -13.42 11.98
N GLU A 255 -14.97 -12.94 12.77
CA GLU A 255 -15.23 -12.37 14.11
C GLU A 255 -14.51 -11.06 14.42
N SER A 256 -13.41 -10.77 13.70
CA SER A 256 -12.59 -9.58 13.96
C SER A 256 -13.17 -8.38 13.21
N GLU A 257 -13.99 -7.60 13.92
CA GLU A 257 -14.56 -6.35 13.42
C GLU A 257 -13.45 -5.39 12.97
N GLU A 258 -12.36 -5.30 13.75
CA GLU A 258 -11.24 -4.39 13.49
C GLU A 258 -10.56 -4.66 12.14
N LEU A 259 -10.30 -5.93 11.81
CA LEU A 259 -9.69 -6.31 10.53
C LEU A 259 -10.63 -6.04 9.35
N ASN A 260 -11.91 -6.35 9.49
CA ASN A 260 -12.90 -6.07 8.45
C ASN A 260 -13.09 -4.56 8.23
N ARG A 261 -13.00 -3.76 9.29
CA ARG A 261 -13.05 -2.29 9.18
C ARG A 261 -11.79 -1.73 8.54
N ALA A 262 -10.61 -2.27 8.86
CA ALA A 262 -9.38 -1.94 8.14
C ALA A 262 -9.48 -2.30 6.65
N LEU A 263 -10.11 -3.42 6.30
CA LEU A 263 -10.36 -3.81 4.91
C LEU A 263 -11.27 -2.82 4.19
N VAL A 264 -12.38 -2.40 4.82
CA VAL A 264 -13.28 -1.36 4.27
C VAL A 264 -12.54 -0.04 4.03
N LEU A 265 -11.69 0.40 4.96
CA LEU A 265 -10.87 1.60 4.79
C LEU A 265 -9.88 1.47 3.61
N THR A 266 -9.26 0.30 3.44
CA THR A 266 -8.42 0.01 2.29
C THR A 266 -9.21 0.03 0.98
N LEU A 267 -10.42 -0.52 0.95
CA LEU A 267 -11.32 -0.48 -0.21
C LEU A 267 -11.71 0.96 -0.58
N ALA A 268 -12.05 1.78 0.42
CA ALA A 268 -12.42 3.18 0.24
C ALA A 268 -11.26 3.98 -0.37
N ARG A 269 -10.06 3.85 0.20
CA ARG A 269 -8.84 4.47 -0.33
C ARG A 269 -8.53 4.00 -1.75
N ALA A 270 -8.56 2.69 -1.99
CA ALA A 270 -8.21 2.12 -3.29
C ALA A 270 -9.14 2.64 -4.39
N THR A 271 -10.46 2.60 -4.14
CA THR A 271 -11.49 3.10 -5.05
C THR A 271 -11.33 4.60 -5.33
N HIS A 272 -11.01 5.39 -4.29
CA HIS A 272 -10.76 6.83 -4.44
C HIS A 272 -9.52 7.12 -5.29
N VAL A 273 -8.39 6.47 -5.01
CA VAL A 273 -7.12 6.72 -5.71
C VAL A 273 -7.17 6.25 -7.16
N THR A 274 -7.89 5.16 -7.47
CA THR A 274 -8.06 4.67 -8.85
C THR A 274 -9.16 5.40 -9.62
N GLY A 275 -10.04 6.13 -8.92
CA GLY A 275 -11.23 6.76 -9.49
C GLY A 275 -12.29 5.75 -9.93
N ALA A 276 -12.27 4.53 -9.39
CA ALA A 276 -13.28 3.52 -9.72
C ALA A 276 -14.66 3.92 -9.17
N ASP A 277 -15.72 3.42 -9.80
CA ASP A 277 -17.11 3.67 -9.39
C ASP A 277 -17.47 3.04 -8.03
N GLY A 278 -16.72 2.00 -7.62
CA GLY A 278 -16.88 1.30 -6.34
C GLY A 278 -17.91 0.16 -6.37
N THR A 279 -18.60 -0.06 -7.50
CA THR A 279 -19.68 -1.06 -7.58
C THR A 279 -19.18 -2.49 -7.41
N TRP A 280 -17.95 -2.76 -7.88
CA TRP A 280 -17.31 -4.06 -7.83
C TRP A 280 -17.16 -4.65 -6.42
N CYS A 281 -17.18 -3.82 -5.36
CA CYS A 281 -16.98 -4.28 -3.99
C CYS A 281 -18.27 -4.55 -3.20
N HIS A 282 -19.46 -4.35 -3.78
CA HIS A 282 -20.74 -4.52 -3.07
C HIS A 282 -20.94 -5.93 -2.47
N GLU A 283 -20.59 -7.00 -3.20
CA GLU A 283 -20.71 -8.38 -2.69
C GLU A 283 -19.77 -8.65 -1.51
N LEU A 284 -18.56 -8.10 -1.57
CA LEU A 284 -17.58 -8.19 -0.49
C LEU A 284 -18.07 -7.41 0.75
N LEU A 285 -18.59 -6.20 0.56
CA LEU A 285 -19.17 -5.39 1.64
C LEU A 285 -20.39 -6.07 2.28
N ALA A 286 -21.24 -6.72 1.48
CA ALA A 286 -22.38 -7.50 1.97
C ALA A 286 -21.91 -8.68 2.84
N THR A 287 -20.86 -9.38 2.42
CA THR A 287 -20.26 -10.46 3.20
C THR A 287 -19.68 -9.94 4.52
N ILE A 288 -18.97 -8.81 4.49
CA ILE A 288 -18.43 -8.14 5.69
C ILE A 288 -19.56 -7.74 6.66
N ALA A 289 -20.64 -7.16 6.14
CA ALA A 289 -21.80 -6.74 6.94
C ALA A 289 -22.51 -7.94 7.59
N GLN A 290 -22.51 -9.11 6.94
CA GLN A 290 -23.04 -10.35 7.50
C GLN A 290 -22.13 -10.95 8.58
N SER A 291 -20.81 -10.95 8.38
CA SER A 291 -19.85 -11.54 9.34
C SER A 291 -19.67 -10.67 10.58
N THR A 292 -19.46 -9.37 10.41
CA THR A 292 -19.27 -8.42 11.51
C THR A 292 -20.10 -7.16 11.26
N PRO A 293 -21.39 -7.14 11.63
CA PRO A 293 -22.24 -5.97 11.45
C PRO A 293 -21.68 -4.76 12.21
N HIS A 294 -21.39 -3.67 11.51
CA HIS A 294 -20.90 -2.43 12.10
C HIS A 294 -21.41 -1.21 11.34
N ALA A 295 -21.39 -0.06 12.02
CA ALA A 295 -21.65 1.25 11.43
C ALA A 295 -20.34 2.03 11.21
N TRP A 296 -20.44 3.19 10.58
CA TRP A 296 -19.35 4.16 10.46
C TRP A 296 -19.79 5.50 11.03
N ALA A 297 -18.84 6.24 11.60
CA ALA A 297 -19.11 7.61 12.04
C ALA A 297 -19.33 8.51 10.81
N PRO A 298 -20.23 9.51 10.87
CA PRO A 298 -20.54 10.39 9.74
C PRO A 298 -19.29 11.05 9.15
N GLN A 299 -18.39 11.57 9.99
CA GLN A 299 -17.16 12.22 9.52
C GLN A 299 -16.23 11.31 8.71
N THR A 300 -16.23 10.01 8.99
CA THR A 300 -15.46 9.00 8.24
C THR A 300 -16.20 8.63 6.96
N LEU A 301 -17.53 8.44 7.05
CA LEU A 301 -18.38 8.09 5.91
C LEU A 301 -18.40 9.18 4.84
N ASP A 302 -18.35 10.46 5.23
CA ASP A 302 -18.24 11.61 4.34
C ASP A 302 -16.97 11.60 3.48
N CYS A 303 -15.94 10.87 3.90
CA CYS A 303 -14.70 10.70 3.14
C CYS A 303 -14.75 9.49 2.19
N PHE A 304 -15.73 8.59 2.33
CA PHE A 304 -15.82 7.40 1.49
C PHE A 304 -16.24 7.76 0.05
N PRO A 305 -15.80 6.97 -0.94
CA PRO A 305 -16.40 7.00 -2.27
C PRO A 305 -17.91 6.81 -2.17
N ARG A 306 -18.65 7.50 -3.05
CA ARG A 306 -20.12 7.58 -3.00
C ARG A 306 -20.81 6.23 -2.91
N ALA A 307 -20.40 5.24 -3.71
CA ALA A 307 -21.01 3.91 -3.70
C ALA A 307 -20.88 3.19 -2.34
N LEU A 308 -19.75 3.35 -1.66
CA LEU A 308 -19.53 2.77 -0.32
C LEU A 308 -20.35 3.51 0.74
N ALA A 309 -20.39 4.85 0.65
CA ALA A 309 -21.19 5.66 1.56
C ALA A 309 -22.69 5.33 1.46
N GLU A 310 -23.21 5.20 0.25
CA GLU A 310 -24.59 4.79 -0.02
C GLU A 310 -24.87 3.37 0.51
N PHE A 311 -23.95 2.41 0.32
CA PHE A 311 -24.08 1.05 0.83
C PHE A 311 -24.28 1.02 2.36
N PHE A 312 -23.42 1.68 3.13
CA PHE A 312 -23.51 1.69 4.60
C PHE A 312 -24.68 2.52 5.12
N THR A 313 -25.17 3.48 4.34
CA THR A 313 -26.41 4.22 4.65
C THR A 313 -27.64 3.33 4.50
N GLN A 314 -27.65 2.45 3.49
CA GLN A 314 -28.74 1.48 3.25
C GLN A 314 -28.71 0.30 4.25
N HIS A 315 -27.51 -0.13 4.68
CA HIS A 315 -27.31 -1.24 5.61
C HIS A 315 -27.00 -0.75 7.04
N ALA A 316 -27.85 0.12 7.57
CA ALA A 316 -27.64 0.70 8.90
C ALA A 316 -27.77 -0.35 10.01
N VAL A 317 -26.76 -0.41 10.88
CA VAL A 317 -26.76 -1.26 12.08
C VAL A 317 -27.36 -0.48 13.26
N PRO A 318 -28.25 -1.08 14.07
CA PRO A 318 -28.83 -0.42 15.23
C PRO A 318 -27.75 0.08 16.20
N LYS A 319 -27.84 1.36 16.59
CA LYS A 319 -26.95 1.95 17.61
C LYS A 319 -27.29 1.37 18.98
N GLU A 320 -26.28 0.88 19.68
CA GLU A 320 -26.43 0.42 21.06
C GLU A 320 -26.78 1.58 22.00
N ASN A 321 -27.72 1.35 22.92
CA ASN A 321 -28.11 2.36 23.89
C ASN A 321 -27.07 2.48 25.02
N LYS A 322 -26.38 3.61 25.07
CA LYS A 322 -25.30 3.88 26.03
C LYS A 322 -25.75 3.88 27.49
N GLN A 323 -26.98 4.32 27.76
CA GLN A 323 -27.54 4.26 29.13
C GLN A 323 -27.80 2.81 29.56
N GLN A 324 -28.18 1.95 28.61
CA GLN A 324 -28.33 0.52 28.89
C GLN A 324 -26.96 -0.13 29.16
N LEU A 325 -25.93 0.22 28.38
CA LEU A 325 -24.56 -0.25 28.64
C LEU A 325 -24.09 0.13 30.06
N LYS A 326 -24.29 1.39 30.47
CA LYS A 326 -23.94 1.84 31.83
C LYS A 326 -24.66 1.02 32.90
N LYS A 327 -25.98 0.87 32.78
CA LYS A 327 -26.81 0.10 33.73
C LYS A 327 -26.34 -1.35 33.81
N ALA A 328 -26.07 -1.99 32.68
CA ALA A 328 -25.57 -3.36 32.64
C ALA A 328 -24.21 -3.50 33.35
N VAL A 329 -23.28 -2.57 33.13
CA VAL A 329 -21.98 -2.57 33.81
C VAL A 329 -22.15 -2.36 35.33
N GLU A 330 -23.05 -1.48 35.76
CA GLU A 330 -23.34 -1.26 37.19
C GLU A 330 -24.00 -2.49 37.85
N GLU A 331 -24.94 -3.14 37.17
CA GLU A 331 -25.59 -4.36 37.64
C GLU A 331 -24.60 -5.52 37.77
N GLU A 332 -23.74 -5.72 36.78
CA GLU A 332 -22.70 -6.75 36.82
C GLU A 332 -21.63 -6.46 37.89
N ASN A 333 -21.28 -5.18 38.11
CA ASN A 333 -20.36 -4.80 39.20
C ASN A 333 -20.98 -5.08 40.59
N ARG A 334 -22.27 -4.83 40.77
CA ARG A 334 -22.99 -5.19 42.00
C ARG A 334 -23.03 -6.69 42.22
N LYS A 335 -23.27 -7.47 41.14
CA LYS A 335 -23.23 -8.94 41.20
C LYS A 335 -21.85 -9.42 41.63
N TRP A 336 -20.78 -8.92 41.01
CA TRP A 336 -19.41 -9.22 41.41
C TRP A 336 -19.16 -8.96 42.90
N ALA A 337 -19.56 -7.78 43.40
CA ALA A 337 -19.38 -7.42 44.82
C ALA A 337 -20.23 -8.26 45.78
N SER A 338 -21.33 -8.86 45.32
CA SER A 338 -22.24 -9.68 46.14
C SER A 338 -21.89 -11.17 46.16
N MET A 339 -21.12 -11.65 45.18
CA MET A 339 -20.76 -13.06 45.05
C MET A 339 -19.51 -13.36 45.89
N ASN A 340 -19.58 -14.39 46.74
CA ASN A 340 -18.47 -14.79 47.62
C ASN A 340 -17.85 -16.15 47.24
N ASN A 341 -18.51 -16.92 46.36
CA ASN A 341 -18.06 -18.25 45.94
C ASN A 341 -17.29 -18.18 44.61
N GLU A 342 -16.02 -18.58 44.61
CA GLU A 342 -15.17 -18.52 43.41
C GLU A 342 -15.76 -19.30 42.22
N ASN A 343 -16.38 -20.45 42.47
CA ASN A 343 -16.94 -21.29 41.41
C ASN A 343 -18.13 -20.62 40.71
N ASP A 344 -18.98 -19.94 41.48
CA ASP A 344 -20.14 -19.23 40.94
C ASP A 344 -19.70 -18.01 40.14
N ILE A 345 -18.70 -17.27 40.64
CA ILE A 345 -18.09 -16.13 39.95
C ILE A 345 -17.49 -16.59 38.61
N MET A 346 -16.74 -17.69 38.62
CA MET A 346 -16.15 -18.28 37.41
C MET A 346 -17.20 -18.77 36.42
N ALA A 347 -18.33 -19.32 36.90
CA ALA A 347 -19.43 -19.79 36.07
C ALA A 347 -20.26 -18.65 35.47
N HIS A 348 -20.39 -17.52 36.17
CA HIS A 348 -21.15 -16.37 35.67
C HIS A 348 -20.35 -15.53 34.68
N PHE A 349 -19.11 -15.18 35.01
CA PHE A 349 -18.29 -14.26 34.20
C PHE A 349 -17.39 -14.94 33.16
N GLY A 350 -17.14 -16.24 33.29
CA GLY A 350 -16.23 -16.99 32.42
C GLY A 350 -16.91 -17.91 31.40
N VAL A 351 -18.24 -17.92 31.29
CA VAL A 351 -18.97 -18.79 30.36
C VAL A 351 -19.02 -18.17 28.94
N PRO A 352 -18.81 -18.97 27.88
CA PRO A 352 -18.99 -18.52 26.51
C PRO A 352 -20.39 -17.95 26.27
N GLY A 353 -20.48 -16.74 25.71
CA GLY A 353 -21.75 -16.06 25.46
C GLY A 353 -22.24 -15.17 26.61
N ALA A 354 -21.51 -15.10 27.73
CA ALA A 354 -21.76 -14.08 28.74
C ALA A 354 -21.61 -12.66 28.13
N PRO A 355 -22.33 -11.64 28.65
CA PRO A 355 -22.19 -10.27 28.18
C PRO A 355 -20.72 -9.83 28.24
N PRO A 356 -20.15 -9.28 27.15
CA PRO A 356 -18.72 -8.98 27.05
C PRO A 356 -18.37 -7.69 27.82
N LEU A 357 -18.57 -7.68 29.13
CA LEU A 357 -18.41 -6.51 30.01
C LEU A 357 -17.25 -6.66 31.00
N PHE A 358 -16.59 -7.82 31.01
CA PHE A 358 -15.57 -8.12 32.03
C PHE A 358 -14.42 -7.10 32.11
N LEU A 359 -13.93 -6.57 30.99
CA LEU A 359 -12.91 -5.50 31.01
C LEU A 359 -13.42 -4.19 31.64
N CYS A 360 -14.71 -3.87 31.47
CA CYS A 360 -15.34 -2.73 32.16
C CYS A 360 -15.36 -2.96 33.68
N LEU A 361 -15.61 -4.20 34.11
CA LEU A 361 -15.61 -4.57 35.53
C LEU A 361 -14.21 -4.46 36.13
N LEU A 362 -13.18 -4.98 35.47
CA LEU A 362 -11.80 -4.85 35.94
C LEU A 362 -11.38 -3.40 36.09
N TRP A 363 -11.76 -2.56 35.13
CA TRP A 363 -11.50 -1.13 35.21
C TRP A 363 -12.23 -0.47 36.40
N LYS A 364 -13.50 -0.80 36.65
CA LYS A 364 -14.23 -0.30 37.84
C LYS A 364 -13.64 -0.81 39.15
N MET A 365 -13.30 -2.09 39.23
CA MET A 365 -12.64 -2.67 40.41
C MET A 365 -11.33 -1.96 40.73
N LEU A 366 -10.50 -1.68 39.71
CA LEU A 366 -9.28 -0.94 39.88
C LEU A 366 -9.54 0.51 40.30
N LEU A 367 -10.54 1.18 39.73
CA LEU A 367 -10.91 2.54 40.11
C LEU A 367 -11.34 2.63 41.59
N GLU A 368 -12.06 1.63 42.10
CA GLU A 368 -12.58 1.62 43.47
C GLU A 368 -11.56 1.11 44.50
N THR A 369 -10.86 0.02 44.18
CA THR A 369 -10.05 -0.76 45.14
C THR A 369 -8.55 -0.76 44.86
N ASN A 370 -8.10 -0.26 43.69
CA ASN A 370 -6.71 -0.33 43.21
C ASN A 370 -6.09 -1.74 43.21
N HIS A 371 -6.92 -2.80 43.18
CA HIS A 371 -6.48 -4.19 43.25
C HIS A 371 -7.29 -5.09 42.30
N ILE A 372 -6.64 -6.14 41.78
CA ILE A 372 -7.27 -7.18 40.96
C ILE A 372 -7.17 -8.50 41.69
N SER A 373 -8.30 -9.16 41.90
CA SER A 373 -8.37 -10.49 42.52
C SER A 373 -7.73 -11.55 41.61
N PRO A 374 -7.01 -12.56 42.15
CA PRO A 374 -6.51 -13.70 41.37
C PRO A 374 -7.58 -14.43 40.55
N ILE A 375 -8.82 -14.45 41.02
CA ILE A 375 -9.97 -15.06 40.30
C ILE A 375 -10.19 -14.35 38.96
N ALA A 376 -9.96 -13.03 38.89
CA ALA A 376 -10.13 -12.28 37.65
C ALA A 376 -9.19 -12.75 36.53
N TYR A 377 -7.96 -13.17 36.88
CA TYR A 377 -7.03 -13.71 35.90
C TYR A 377 -7.47 -15.07 35.37
N LYS A 378 -8.02 -15.94 36.24
CA LYS A 378 -8.64 -17.21 35.82
C LYS A 378 -9.82 -16.98 34.87
N ILE A 379 -10.62 -15.93 35.10
CA ILE A 379 -11.72 -15.56 34.21
C ILE A 379 -11.19 -15.07 32.86
N LEU A 380 -10.18 -14.21 32.83
CA LEU A 380 -9.55 -13.75 31.59
C LEU A 380 -8.99 -14.92 30.77
N GLU A 381 -8.33 -15.87 31.43
CA GLU A 381 -7.82 -17.09 30.79
C GLU A 381 -8.96 -17.93 30.20
N ARG A 382 -10.08 -18.06 30.93
CA ARG A 382 -11.26 -18.82 30.49
C ARG A 382 -12.00 -18.15 29.33
N ILE A 383 -12.08 -16.80 29.30
CA ILE A 383 -12.61 -16.04 28.16
C ILE A 383 -11.73 -16.29 26.93
N GLY A 384 -10.41 -16.27 27.11
CA GLY A 384 -9.43 -16.49 26.05
C GLY A 384 -9.27 -15.28 25.12
N ALA A 385 -8.17 -15.28 24.37
CA ALA A 385 -7.73 -14.13 23.57
C ALA A 385 -8.73 -13.72 22.48
N ARG A 386 -9.38 -14.70 21.84
CA ARG A 386 -10.34 -14.49 20.76
C ARG A 386 -11.59 -13.75 21.23
N ALA A 387 -12.21 -14.22 22.32
CA ALA A 387 -13.43 -13.59 22.85
C ALA A 387 -13.13 -12.25 23.55
N LEU A 388 -11.91 -12.06 24.07
CA LEU A 388 -11.49 -10.83 24.75
C LEU A 388 -11.65 -9.58 23.87
N SER A 389 -11.52 -9.70 22.55
CA SER A 389 -11.73 -8.60 21.60
C SER A 389 -13.14 -7.99 21.69
N ALA A 390 -14.17 -8.81 21.94
CA ALA A 390 -15.53 -8.31 22.15
C ALA A 390 -15.65 -7.51 23.47
N HIS A 391 -14.97 -7.97 24.53
CA HIS A 391 -14.89 -7.24 25.79
C HIS A 391 -14.16 -5.90 25.62
N LEU A 392 -13.12 -5.88 24.79
CA LEU A 392 -12.33 -4.67 24.52
C LEU A 392 -13.16 -3.62 23.77
N ARG A 393 -13.99 -4.03 22.80
CA ARG A 393 -14.90 -3.12 22.09
C ARG A 393 -15.90 -2.47 23.05
N LYS A 394 -16.58 -3.25 23.90
CA LYS A 394 -17.50 -2.70 24.91
C LYS A 394 -16.79 -1.82 25.94
N PHE A 395 -15.57 -2.19 26.31
CA PHE A 395 -14.75 -1.37 27.19
C PHE A 395 -14.44 -0.01 26.58
N CYS A 396 -14.07 0.05 25.30
CA CYS A 396 -13.86 1.32 24.59
C CYS A 396 -15.12 2.20 24.59
N ASP A 397 -16.29 1.61 24.31
CA ASP A 397 -17.56 2.35 24.31
C ASP A 397 -17.92 2.85 25.72
N CYS A 398 -17.65 2.06 26.76
CA CYS A 398 -17.80 2.45 28.17
C CYS A 398 -16.85 3.61 28.54
N LEU A 399 -15.59 3.56 28.15
CA LEU A 399 -14.61 4.62 28.40
C LEU A 399 -15.06 5.95 27.79
N VAL A 400 -15.49 5.95 26.52
CA VAL A 400 -15.97 7.17 25.87
C VAL A 400 -17.17 7.75 26.63
N PHE A 401 -18.10 6.89 27.06
CA PHE A 401 -19.27 7.32 27.81
C PHE A 401 -18.91 7.91 29.19
N GLU A 402 -18.01 7.28 29.94
CA GLU A 402 -17.58 7.76 31.27
C GLU A 402 -16.81 9.07 31.19
N PHE A 403 -15.91 9.22 30.21
CA PHE A 403 -15.18 10.47 30.01
C PHE A 403 -16.08 11.62 29.55
N SER A 404 -17.09 11.32 28.72
CA SER A 404 -18.04 12.34 28.25
C SER A 404 -18.92 12.91 29.36
N ASN A 405 -19.18 12.13 30.42
CA ASN A 405 -20.03 12.53 31.56
C ASN A 405 -19.24 12.84 32.84
N SER A 406 -17.91 12.90 32.76
CA SER A 406 -17.06 13.07 33.94
C SER A 406 -17.15 14.51 34.50
N PRO A 407 -17.18 14.70 35.84
CA PRO A 407 -17.18 16.02 36.48
C PRO A 407 -15.86 16.80 36.34
N GLY A 408 -14.86 16.24 35.64
CA GLY A 408 -13.64 16.93 35.23
C GLY A 408 -12.37 16.60 36.04
N GLY A 409 -11.24 17.06 35.49
CA GLY A 409 -9.90 17.15 36.11
C GLY A 409 -9.38 15.90 36.83
N GLN A 410 -9.60 15.83 38.14
CA GLN A 410 -9.06 14.77 39.00
C GLN A 410 -9.63 13.38 38.65
N HIS A 411 -10.92 13.29 38.33
CA HIS A 411 -11.55 12.03 37.94
C HIS A 411 -10.98 11.51 36.62
N VAL A 412 -10.86 12.38 35.61
CA VAL A 412 -10.26 12.05 34.31
C VAL A 412 -8.82 11.55 34.48
N ASN A 413 -8.03 12.23 35.32
CA ASN A 413 -6.67 11.80 35.60
C ASN A 413 -6.63 10.39 36.20
N LYS A 414 -7.44 10.12 37.22
CA LYS A 414 -7.55 8.79 37.84
C LYS A 414 -7.97 7.72 36.83
N CYS A 415 -8.95 8.00 35.97
CA CYS A 415 -9.37 7.08 34.91
C CYS A 415 -8.23 6.72 33.96
N VAL A 416 -7.43 7.70 33.53
CA VAL A 416 -6.28 7.45 32.64
C VAL A 416 -5.18 6.69 33.37
N ASP A 417 -4.92 6.99 34.64
CA ASP A 417 -3.92 6.27 35.43
C ASP A 417 -4.33 4.80 35.61
N THR A 418 -5.61 4.53 35.83
CA THR A 418 -6.14 3.16 35.86
C THR A 418 -6.02 2.45 34.51
N ILE A 419 -6.27 3.13 33.38
CA ILE A 419 -6.06 2.55 32.04
C ILE A 419 -4.57 2.21 31.85
N ASN A 420 -3.66 3.10 32.25
CA ASN A 420 -2.23 2.85 32.19
C ASN A 420 -1.82 1.66 33.06
N ASP A 421 -2.38 1.53 34.27
CA ASP A 421 -2.16 0.37 35.14
C ASP A 421 -2.65 -0.92 34.46
N MET A 422 -3.81 -0.92 33.82
CA MET A 422 -4.31 -2.09 33.08
C MET A 422 -3.34 -2.51 31.94
N ILE A 423 -2.69 -1.56 31.28
CA ILE A 423 -1.76 -1.81 30.17
C ILE A 423 -0.38 -2.26 30.68
N TRP A 424 0.26 -1.45 31.52
CA TRP A 424 1.69 -1.59 31.84
C TRP A 424 1.95 -2.33 33.15
N LYS A 425 1.06 -2.22 34.13
CA LYS A 425 1.24 -2.84 35.45
C LYS A 425 0.62 -4.24 35.51
N TYR A 426 -0.62 -4.37 35.06
CA TYR A 426 -1.38 -5.62 35.11
C TYR A 426 -1.38 -6.41 33.80
N ASN A 427 -0.91 -5.81 32.68
CA ASN A 427 -0.75 -6.46 31.37
C ASN A 427 -2.04 -7.15 30.86
N ILE A 428 -3.20 -6.52 31.10
CA ILE A 428 -4.52 -7.07 30.73
C ILE A 428 -4.78 -6.89 29.24
N VAL A 429 -4.42 -5.72 28.70
CA VAL A 429 -4.60 -5.36 27.28
C VAL A 429 -3.36 -4.60 26.82
N THR A 430 -2.91 -4.84 25.59
CA THR A 430 -1.78 -4.11 25.02
C THR A 430 -2.23 -2.76 24.43
N ILE A 431 -1.35 -1.76 24.46
CA ILE A 431 -1.67 -0.39 24.02
C ILE A 431 -2.11 -0.34 22.55
N ASP A 432 -1.47 -1.12 21.67
CA ASP A 432 -1.79 -1.21 20.24
C ASP A 432 -3.22 -1.70 20.00
N ARG A 433 -3.68 -2.67 20.80
CA ARG A 433 -5.04 -3.23 20.71
C ARG A 433 -6.09 -2.24 21.20
N LEU A 434 -5.85 -1.63 22.36
CA LEU A 434 -6.77 -0.65 22.93
C LEU A 434 -6.94 0.56 22.00
N VAL A 435 -5.84 1.10 21.50
CA VAL A 435 -5.87 2.28 20.61
C VAL A 435 -6.48 1.95 19.25
N LEU A 436 -6.22 0.76 18.69
CA LEU A 436 -6.87 0.32 17.45
C LEU A 436 -8.39 0.25 17.62
N CYS A 437 -8.87 -0.37 18.70
CA CYS A 437 -10.30 -0.47 18.98
C CYS A 437 -10.93 0.92 19.18
N LEU A 438 -10.27 1.83 19.91
CA LEU A 438 -10.72 3.22 20.10
C LEU A 438 -10.81 3.99 18.78
N ALA A 439 -9.75 3.92 17.95
CA ALA A 439 -9.67 4.63 16.68
C ALA A 439 -10.73 4.15 15.68
N LEU A 440 -11.12 2.87 15.75
CA LEU A 440 -12.16 2.30 14.92
C LEU A 440 -13.56 2.43 15.54
N ARG A 441 -13.82 3.16 16.63
CA ARG A 441 -15.21 3.31 17.14
C ARG A 441 -16.07 4.25 16.28
N THR A 442 -17.38 4.13 16.41
CA THR A 442 -18.39 4.86 15.62
C THR A 442 -18.96 6.08 16.36
N GLN A 443 -18.13 6.77 17.14
CA GLN A 443 -18.57 7.90 17.96
C GLN A 443 -18.80 9.14 17.08
N GLU A 444 -19.76 9.98 17.47
CA GLU A 444 -20.20 11.16 16.70
C GLU A 444 -20.01 12.45 17.50
N GLY A 445 -19.82 13.57 16.80
CA GLY A 445 -19.78 14.90 17.42
C GLY A 445 -18.74 15.04 18.54
N SER A 446 -19.16 15.51 19.71
CA SER A 446 -18.28 15.72 20.87
C SER A 446 -17.68 14.41 21.40
N GLU A 447 -18.37 13.29 21.25
CA GLU A 447 -17.88 11.99 21.74
C GLU A 447 -16.72 11.46 20.89
N ALA A 448 -16.70 11.78 19.60
CA ALA A 448 -15.55 11.50 18.72
C ALA A 448 -14.30 12.29 19.16
N GLN A 449 -14.50 13.54 19.61
CA GLN A 449 -13.42 14.36 20.18
C GLN A 449 -12.93 13.79 21.50
N VAL A 450 -13.84 13.34 22.38
CA VAL A 450 -13.50 12.65 23.63
C VAL A 450 -12.72 11.36 23.35
N CYS A 451 -13.15 10.55 22.38
CA CYS A 451 -12.42 9.34 21.99
C CYS A 451 -10.98 9.67 21.53
N SER A 452 -10.82 10.67 20.67
CA SER A 452 -9.50 11.15 20.22
C SER A 452 -8.65 11.69 21.38
N PHE A 453 -9.28 12.36 22.34
CA PHE A 453 -8.62 12.83 23.55
C PHE A 453 -8.16 11.68 24.45
N ILE A 454 -8.97 10.63 24.62
CA ILE A 454 -8.57 9.41 25.34
C ILE A 454 -7.34 8.80 24.66
N ILE A 455 -7.34 8.67 23.34
CA ILE A 455 -6.17 8.16 22.58
C ILE A 455 -4.93 9.01 22.86
N GLN A 456 -5.04 10.33 22.80
CA GLN A 456 -3.92 11.23 23.10
C GLN A 456 -3.39 11.03 24.54
N LEU A 457 -4.28 10.91 25.53
CA LEU A 457 -3.90 10.71 26.93
C LEU A 457 -3.24 9.35 27.16
N VAL A 458 -3.76 8.28 26.57
CA VAL A 458 -3.17 6.94 26.68
C VAL A 458 -1.76 6.91 26.07
N LEU A 459 -1.55 7.60 24.96
CA LEU A 459 -0.24 7.64 24.28
C LEU A 459 0.78 8.55 24.98
N LEU A 460 0.34 9.69 25.54
CA LEU A 460 1.24 10.77 25.95
C LEU A 460 1.16 11.15 27.43
N LYS A 461 0.16 10.73 28.21
CA LYS A 461 0.15 11.09 29.64
C LYS A 461 1.25 10.33 30.38
N ALA A 462 1.29 9.01 30.21
CA ALA A 462 2.35 8.16 30.76
C ALA A 462 3.65 8.29 29.95
N THR A 463 4.80 8.17 30.62
CA THR A 463 6.12 8.15 29.96
C THR A 463 6.47 6.78 29.37
N GLU A 464 5.79 5.72 29.80
CA GLU A 464 6.07 4.33 29.42
C GLU A 464 6.21 4.14 27.90
N PHE A 465 5.22 4.54 27.11
CA PHE A 465 5.26 4.35 25.66
C PHE A 465 6.27 5.29 24.97
N ARG A 466 6.34 6.55 25.40
CA ARG A 466 7.29 7.54 24.84
C ARG A 466 8.74 7.11 25.02
N ASN A 467 9.10 6.64 26.22
CA ASN A 467 10.46 6.20 26.51
C ASN A 467 10.85 5.00 25.64
N ARG A 468 9.93 4.03 25.48
CA ARG A 468 10.11 2.88 24.57
C ARG A 468 10.37 3.34 23.13
N VAL A 469 9.57 4.26 22.61
CA VAL A 469 9.72 4.79 21.24
C VAL A 469 11.03 5.54 21.08
N GLN A 470 11.36 6.45 21.99
CA GLN A 470 12.57 7.27 21.91
C GLN A 470 13.84 6.41 21.95
N ASP A 471 13.92 5.46 22.89
CA ASP A 471 15.08 4.57 23.01
C ASP A 471 15.18 3.62 21.81
N PHE A 472 14.07 3.04 21.36
CA PHE A 472 14.06 2.15 20.20
C PHE A 472 14.57 2.86 18.95
N VAL A 473 14.08 4.08 18.69
CA VAL A 473 14.43 4.87 17.50
C VAL A 473 15.88 5.33 17.53
N LYS A 474 16.39 5.67 18.72
CA LYS A 474 17.77 6.11 18.93
C LYS A 474 18.78 4.99 18.68
N ASP A 475 18.51 3.80 19.22
CA ASP A 475 19.52 2.73 19.29
C ASP A 475 19.49 1.76 18.08
N ASN A 476 18.41 1.79 17.28
CA ASN A 476 18.18 0.88 16.16
C ASN A 476 18.12 1.58 14.78
N SER A 477 18.36 0.80 13.72
CA SER A 477 18.23 1.22 12.32
C SER A 477 17.22 0.32 11.58
N PRO A 478 16.44 0.85 10.62
CA PRO A 478 15.50 0.07 9.83
C PRO A 478 16.17 -0.85 8.78
N ASP A 479 17.43 -0.57 8.39
CA ASP A 479 18.15 -1.31 7.34
C ASP A 479 18.63 -2.69 7.82
N HIS A 480 17.70 -3.58 8.14
CA HIS A 480 18.00 -4.87 8.78
C HIS A 480 18.85 -5.79 7.90
N TRP A 481 18.78 -5.67 6.58
CA TRP A 481 19.57 -6.47 5.63
C TRP A 481 21.06 -6.16 5.69
N ASN A 482 21.43 -4.97 6.17
CA ASN A 482 22.82 -4.55 6.37
C ASN A 482 23.34 -4.82 7.79
N GLN A 483 22.48 -5.29 8.70
CA GLN A 483 22.85 -5.52 10.10
C GLN A 483 23.24 -6.97 10.37
N THR A 484 24.18 -7.16 11.29
CA THR A 484 24.64 -8.48 11.76
C THR A 484 24.24 -8.76 13.21
N ASN A 485 23.97 -7.72 14.01
CA ASN A 485 23.69 -7.81 15.45
C ASN A 485 22.27 -7.39 15.84
N TRP A 486 21.29 -7.46 14.93
CA TRP A 486 19.89 -7.11 15.22
C TRP A 486 19.36 -7.84 16.46
N HIS A 487 19.62 -9.15 16.58
CA HIS A 487 19.12 -9.96 17.68
C HIS A 487 19.64 -9.49 19.05
N GLU A 488 20.90 -9.08 19.13
CA GLU A 488 21.50 -8.55 20.37
C GLU A 488 20.80 -7.27 20.81
N LYS A 489 20.67 -6.29 19.91
CA LYS A 489 19.97 -5.03 20.17
C LYS A 489 18.49 -5.24 20.54
N HIS A 490 17.84 -6.19 19.86
CA HIS A 490 16.45 -6.54 20.13
C HIS A 490 16.27 -7.15 21.53
N LEU A 491 17.18 -8.03 21.94
CA LEU A 491 17.21 -8.57 23.31
C LEU A 491 17.50 -7.50 24.36
N GLU A 492 18.40 -6.56 24.08
CA GLU A 492 18.66 -5.41 24.97
C GLU A 492 17.40 -4.56 25.17
N PHE A 493 16.66 -4.29 24.09
CA PHE A 493 15.39 -3.58 24.15
C PHE A 493 14.36 -4.31 25.02
N HIS A 494 14.15 -5.61 24.80
CA HIS A 494 13.21 -6.41 25.59
C HIS A 494 13.66 -6.63 27.04
N ARG A 495 14.96 -6.63 27.31
CA ARG A 495 15.49 -6.65 28.70
C ARG A 495 15.17 -5.34 29.42
N LYS A 496 15.27 -4.21 28.74
CA LYS A 496 14.92 -2.89 29.28
C LYS A 496 13.40 -2.70 29.41
N TYR A 497 12.64 -3.23 28.44
CA TYR A 497 11.20 -3.06 28.32
C TYR A 497 10.50 -4.40 28.08
N PRO A 498 10.38 -5.26 29.10
CA PRO A 498 9.77 -6.58 28.94
C PRO A 498 8.27 -6.47 28.61
N GLU A 499 7.82 -7.26 27.64
CA GLU A 499 6.41 -7.37 27.25
C GLU A 499 5.79 -8.67 27.80
N LYS A 500 4.78 -8.55 28.67
CA LYS A 500 4.07 -9.68 29.26
C LYS A 500 2.71 -9.86 28.58
N PHE A 501 2.38 -11.10 28.22
CA PHE A 501 1.15 -11.44 27.48
C PHE A 501 0.27 -12.47 28.20
N ALA A 502 0.73 -12.97 29.34
CA ALA A 502 -0.02 -13.85 30.22
C ALA A 502 0.28 -13.49 31.69
N PRO A 503 -0.72 -13.61 32.60
CA PRO A 503 -0.57 -13.26 34.01
C PRO A 503 0.23 -14.28 34.84
N GLU A 504 0.48 -15.49 34.31
CA GLU A 504 1.37 -16.49 34.92
C GLU A 504 2.42 -16.97 33.90
N GLU A 505 3.64 -17.27 34.37
CA GLU A 505 4.72 -17.88 33.59
C GLU A 505 4.37 -19.34 33.23
N GLN A 506 3.36 -19.54 32.39
CA GLN A 506 3.14 -20.84 31.76
C GLN A 506 4.29 -21.10 30.78
N SER A 507 4.71 -22.36 30.72
CA SER A 507 5.87 -22.92 30.00
C SER A 507 5.88 -22.78 28.47
N SER A 508 5.04 -21.91 27.90
CA SER A 508 4.89 -21.70 26.44
C SER A 508 4.96 -20.22 26.04
N VAL A 509 5.93 -19.49 26.59
CA VAL A 509 6.23 -18.11 26.15
C VAL A 509 6.96 -18.15 24.80
N TYR A 510 6.36 -17.59 23.75
CA TYR A 510 7.07 -17.35 22.49
C TYR A 510 7.95 -16.11 22.63
N HIS A 511 9.24 -16.26 22.35
CA HIS A 511 10.17 -15.15 22.31
C HIS A 511 10.12 -14.48 20.92
N PRO A 512 9.77 -13.19 20.84
CA PRO A 512 9.79 -12.45 19.58
C PRO A 512 11.21 -12.37 19.02
N ASN A 513 11.39 -12.51 17.72
CA ASN A 513 12.68 -12.35 17.04
C ASN A 513 12.89 -10.93 16.48
N PHE A 514 11.79 -10.23 16.18
CA PHE A 514 11.81 -8.96 15.46
C PHE A 514 10.85 -7.94 16.06
N GLY A 515 9.64 -8.36 16.41
CA GLY A 515 8.57 -7.49 16.86
C GLY A 515 8.80 -6.91 18.26
N ASN A 516 8.19 -5.75 18.47
CA ASN A 516 7.98 -5.13 19.78
C ASN A 516 6.74 -4.23 19.70
N VAL A 517 6.30 -3.70 20.83
CA VAL A 517 5.11 -2.85 20.92
C VAL A 517 5.20 -1.60 20.04
N CYS A 518 6.40 -1.03 19.84
CA CYS A 518 6.59 0.15 18.98
C CYS A 518 6.31 -0.21 17.52
N LEU A 519 6.88 -1.30 17.02
CA LEU A 519 6.65 -1.76 15.64
C LEU A 519 5.22 -2.26 15.43
N ARG A 520 4.62 -2.93 16.42
CA ARG A 520 3.20 -3.34 16.36
C ARG A 520 2.23 -2.16 16.32
N PHE A 521 2.58 -1.05 16.96
CA PHE A 521 1.77 0.16 16.98
C PHE A 521 1.78 0.92 15.64
N LEU A 522 2.79 0.74 14.79
CA LEU A 522 2.97 1.57 13.60
C LEU A 522 1.79 1.51 12.59
N PRO A 523 1.24 0.35 12.22
CA PRO A 523 0.02 0.28 11.40
C PRO A 523 -1.22 0.86 12.09
N VAL A 524 -1.26 0.83 13.43
CA VAL A 524 -2.33 1.47 14.22
C VAL A 524 -2.17 2.98 14.19
N PHE A 525 -0.93 3.47 14.24
CA PHE A 525 -0.63 4.90 14.19
C PHE A 525 -1.13 5.53 12.89
N ASP A 526 -0.96 4.83 11.75
CA ASP A 526 -1.50 5.26 10.46
C ASP A 526 -3.01 5.49 10.50
N ILE A 527 -3.75 4.57 11.10
CA ILE A 527 -5.21 4.64 11.27
C ILE A 527 -5.56 5.80 12.22
N VAL A 528 -4.82 5.97 13.32
CA VAL A 528 -5.04 7.08 14.27
C VAL A 528 -4.89 8.43 13.57
N VAL A 529 -3.82 8.62 12.78
CA VAL A 529 -3.61 9.86 12.01
C VAL A 529 -4.81 10.12 11.09
N HIS A 530 -5.26 9.11 10.35
CA HIS A 530 -6.42 9.22 9.45
C HIS A 530 -7.69 9.65 10.17
N ARG A 531 -8.02 9.02 11.31
CA ARG A 531 -9.19 9.39 12.12
C ARG A 531 -9.11 10.82 12.66
N PHE A 532 -7.91 11.29 13.01
CA PHE A 532 -7.73 12.67 13.49
C PHE A 532 -7.83 13.69 12.36
N LEU A 533 -7.46 13.33 11.12
CA LEU A 533 -7.62 14.20 9.95
C LEU A 533 -9.10 14.44 9.60
N GLU A 534 -9.96 13.46 9.85
CA GLU A 534 -11.41 13.54 9.62
C GLU A 534 -12.13 14.49 10.59
N ILE A 535 -11.53 14.79 11.75
CA ILE A 535 -12.12 15.61 12.83
C ILE A 535 -11.31 16.92 12.97
N PRO A 536 -11.76 18.05 12.40
CA PRO A 536 -11.01 19.31 12.46
C PRO A 536 -10.67 19.79 13.87
N GLN A 537 -11.53 19.52 14.85
CA GLN A 537 -11.37 19.98 16.24
C GLN A 537 -10.17 19.33 16.95
N VAL A 538 -9.67 18.18 16.49
CA VAL A 538 -8.55 17.45 17.14
C VAL A 538 -7.21 17.69 16.46
N THR A 539 -7.11 18.68 15.56
CA THR A 539 -5.87 19.04 14.85
C THR A 539 -4.68 19.22 15.79
N LYS A 540 -4.86 19.99 16.86
CA LYS A 540 -3.80 20.27 17.82
C LYS A 540 -3.33 19.00 18.55
N SER A 541 -4.26 18.09 18.86
CA SER A 541 -3.92 16.79 19.43
C SER A 541 -3.08 15.95 18.47
N LEU A 542 -3.40 15.96 17.17
CA LEU A 542 -2.61 15.28 16.15
C LEU A 542 -1.19 15.85 16.06
N GLU A 543 -1.04 17.17 16.07
CA GLU A 543 0.28 17.82 16.04
C GLU A 543 1.16 17.40 17.21
N ILE A 544 0.61 17.37 18.43
CA ILE A 544 1.33 16.95 19.63
C ILE A 544 1.73 15.47 19.55
N ILE A 545 0.85 14.61 19.03
CA ILE A 545 1.16 13.18 18.84
C ILE A 545 2.29 13.00 17.82
N LEU A 546 2.23 13.69 16.68
CA LEU A 546 3.28 13.65 15.65
C LEU A 546 4.61 14.19 16.16
N GLU A 547 4.62 15.20 17.03
CA GLU A 547 5.83 15.73 17.65
C GLU A 547 6.54 14.70 18.53
N HIS A 548 5.79 13.93 19.32
CA HIS A 548 6.37 12.98 20.28
C HIS A 548 6.65 11.60 19.68
N LEU A 549 5.79 11.13 18.77
CA LEU A 549 5.80 9.77 18.25
C LEU A 549 6.11 9.70 16.75
N GLY A 550 6.16 10.83 16.04
CA GLY A 550 6.42 10.86 14.59
C GLY A 550 7.78 10.27 14.21
N CYS A 551 8.76 10.31 15.10
CA CYS A 551 10.07 9.68 14.87
C CYS A 551 9.99 8.15 14.65
N LEU A 552 8.90 7.50 15.08
CA LEU A 552 8.67 6.08 14.87
C LEU A 552 8.49 5.72 13.39
N TYR A 553 8.07 6.66 12.55
CA TYR A 553 7.96 6.47 11.09
C TYR A 553 9.31 6.12 10.43
N LYS A 554 10.45 6.27 11.14
CA LYS A 554 11.75 5.71 10.75
C LYS A 554 11.69 4.23 10.38
N PHE A 555 10.83 3.44 11.02
CA PHE A 555 10.69 2.00 10.80
C PHE A 555 9.43 1.64 10.02
N HIS A 556 8.80 2.61 9.36
CA HIS A 556 7.63 2.35 8.54
C HIS A 556 8.07 1.70 7.23
N ASP A 557 7.39 0.63 6.82
CA ASP A 557 7.81 -0.17 5.65
C ASP A 557 7.58 0.57 4.32
N ARG A 558 6.59 1.49 4.29
CA ARG A 558 6.17 2.26 3.09
C ARG A 558 5.83 3.74 3.34
N PRO A 559 6.74 4.55 3.88
CA PRO A 559 6.43 5.89 4.38
C PRO A 559 5.99 6.86 3.26
N VAL A 560 6.59 6.77 2.07
CA VAL A 560 6.21 7.63 0.93
C VAL A 560 4.84 7.22 0.41
N THR A 561 4.57 5.92 0.25
CA THR A 561 3.27 5.41 -0.19
C THR A 561 2.16 5.74 0.80
N TYR A 562 2.42 5.62 2.10
CA TYR A 562 1.47 6.01 3.16
C TYR A 562 1.11 7.50 3.05
N LEU A 563 2.12 8.37 2.92
CA LEU A 563 1.91 9.80 2.84
C LEU A 563 1.23 10.21 1.53
N TYR A 564 1.62 9.61 0.40
CA TYR A 564 0.94 9.78 -0.89
C TYR A 564 -0.55 9.48 -0.77
N ASN A 565 -0.88 8.30 -0.24
CA ASN A 565 -2.27 7.88 -0.05
C ASN A 565 -3.03 8.82 0.90
N THR A 566 -2.38 9.27 1.98
CA THR A 566 -2.99 10.16 2.97
C THR A 566 -3.31 11.52 2.38
N LEU A 567 -2.34 12.15 1.71
CA LEU A 567 -2.52 13.46 1.06
C LEU A 567 -3.52 13.39 -0.10
N HIS A 568 -3.50 12.30 -0.87
CA HIS A 568 -4.40 12.11 -2.00
C HIS A 568 -5.85 11.84 -1.55
N TYR A 569 -6.04 11.01 -0.53
CA TYR A 569 -7.37 10.66 -0.02
C TYR A 569 -8.01 11.82 0.73
N TYR A 570 -7.25 12.50 1.59
CA TYR A 570 -7.75 13.61 2.40
C TYR A 570 -7.53 15.00 1.77
N GLU A 571 -7.35 15.11 0.45
CA GLU A 571 -7.07 16.38 -0.23
C GLU A 571 -8.06 17.47 0.16
N VAL A 572 -9.37 17.17 0.12
CA VAL A 572 -10.44 18.11 0.50
C VAL A 572 -10.34 18.55 1.96
N LYS A 573 -9.92 17.67 2.87
CA LYS A 573 -9.79 17.97 4.31
C LYS A 573 -8.47 18.67 4.66
N LEU A 574 -7.48 18.61 3.78
CA LEU A 574 -6.12 19.11 3.99
C LEU A 574 -5.78 20.37 3.17
N ARG A 575 -6.56 20.67 2.12
CA ARG A 575 -6.34 21.79 1.20
C ARG A 575 -6.06 23.09 1.93
N ASP A 576 -6.95 23.45 2.85
CA ASP A 576 -6.91 24.71 3.60
C ASP A 576 -6.17 24.58 4.93
N ARG A 577 -5.39 23.50 5.12
CA ARG A 577 -4.59 23.27 6.32
C ARG A 577 -3.12 22.98 5.96
N PRO A 578 -2.36 23.93 5.35
CA PRO A 578 -0.94 23.73 5.04
C PRO A 578 -0.04 23.34 6.23
N PRO A 579 -0.22 23.89 7.46
CA PRO A 579 0.66 23.55 8.59
C PRO A 579 0.63 22.06 8.95
N ILE A 580 -0.54 21.42 8.95
CA ILE A 580 -0.65 19.98 9.23
C ILE A 580 -0.08 19.14 8.09
N LYS A 581 -0.28 19.53 6.81
CA LYS A 581 0.36 18.84 5.67
C LYS A 581 1.87 18.83 5.86
N ARG A 582 2.45 19.99 6.15
CA ARG A 582 3.88 20.15 6.38
C ARG A 582 4.38 19.36 7.58
N ARG A 583 3.62 19.33 8.67
CA ARG A 583 3.95 18.53 9.87
C ARG A 583 3.93 17.03 9.57
N LEU A 584 2.96 16.55 8.79
CA LEU A 584 2.91 15.15 8.33
C LEU A 584 4.13 14.80 7.47
N VAL A 585 4.49 15.63 6.49
CA VAL A 585 5.70 15.40 5.67
C VAL A 585 6.95 15.36 6.55
N ALA A 586 7.10 16.33 7.47
CA ALA A 586 8.26 16.42 8.35
C ALA A 586 8.38 15.24 9.32
N ALA A 587 7.26 14.71 9.81
CA ALA A 587 7.21 13.57 10.71
C ALA A 587 7.49 12.25 9.96
N VAL A 588 6.77 11.99 8.86
CA VAL A 588 6.82 10.71 8.13
C VAL A 588 8.09 10.59 7.29
N LEU A 589 8.46 11.63 6.55
CA LEU A 589 9.66 11.63 5.70
C LEU A 589 10.88 12.23 6.41
N GLY A 590 10.86 12.30 7.75
CA GLY A 590 11.90 12.93 8.54
C GLY A 590 13.32 12.40 8.25
N ASN A 591 13.45 11.09 8.01
CA ASN A 591 14.71 10.42 7.66
C ASN A 591 14.95 10.32 6.14
N LEU A 592 13.97 10.68 5.32
CA LEU A 592 14.00 10.62 3.86
C LEU A 592 13.97 12.02 3.23
N LYS A 593 14.29 13.07 3.99
CA LYS A 593 14.20 14.47 3.52
C LYS A 593 15.05 14.74 2.29
N GLU A 594 16.17 14.05 2.15
CA GLU A 594 17.08 14.15 0.99
C GLU A 594 16.41 13.75 -0.33
N THR A 595 15.30 12.99 -0.28
CA THR A 595 14.52 12.63 -1.47
C THR A 595 13.67 13.80 -2.00
N LEU A 596 13.41 14.83 -1.18
CA LEU A 596 12.63 16.01 -1.53
C LEU A 596 13.53 17.07 -2.19
N SER A 597 12.95 17.98 -2.97
CA SER A 597 13.74 19.01 -3.65
C SER A 597 14.38 19.98 -2.64
N GLU A 598 15.56 20.51 -2.96
CA GLU A 598 16.26 21.46 -2.08
C GLU A 598 15.39 22.69 -1.71
N PRO A 599 14.65 23.33 -2.64
CA PRO A 599 13.76 24.43 -2.29
C PRO A 599 12.66 24.02 -1.30
N TYR A 600 12.12 22.81 -1.45
CA TYR A 600 11.10 22.30 -0.54
C TYR A 600 11.69 21.94 0.84
N GLN A 601 12.91 21.38 0.89
CA GLN A 601 13.62 21.14 2.16
C GLN A 601 13.85 22.46 2.90
N ALA A 602 14.24 23.54 2.21
CA ALA A 602 14.34 24.86 2.81
C ALA A 602 12.98 25.33 3.35
N PHE A 603 11.90 25.14 2.59
CA PHE A 603 10.53 25.43 3.06
C PHE A 603 10.17 24.65 4.34
N LEU A 604 10.56 23.37 4.45
CA LEU A 604 10.33 22.55 5.65
C LEU A 604 10.97 23.08 6.93
N THR A 605 11.92 24.03 6.85
CA THR A 605 12.59 24.63 8.01
C THR A 605 12.01 25.99 8.45
N ARG A 606 11.14 26.60 7.63
CA ARG A 606 10.55 27.93 7.91
C ARG A 606 9.56 27.91 9.10
N PRO A 607 9.03 29.04 9.59
CA PRO A 607 7.93 29.00 10.56
C PRO A 607 6.70 28.26 10.01
N PRO A 608 5.89 27.56 10.84
CA PRO A 608 4.73 26.78 10.38
C PRO A 608 3.65 27.60 9.67
N ASP A 609 3.54 28.89 10.02
CA ASP A 609 2.56 29.82 9.46
C ASP A 609 2.99 30.43 8.12
N ASP A 610 4.22 30.16 7.67
CA ASP A 610 4.71 30.68 6.40
C ASP A 610 4.08 29.94 5.21
N VAL A 611 3.53 30.72 4.28
CA VAL A 611 2.87 30.24 3.07
C VAL A 611 3.82 30.47 1.90
N TRP A 612 4.21 29.37 1.25
CA TRP A 612 5.04 29.44 0.05
C TRP A 612 4.22 29.12 -1.21
N VAL A 613 4.26 30.04 -2.17
CA VAL A 613 3.75 29.84 -3.51
C VAL A 613 4.96 29.77 -4.44
N PRO A 614 5.32 28.58 -4.95
CA PRO A 614 6.49 28.44 -5.81
C PRO A 614 6.29 29.12 -7.17
N GLU A 615 7.36 29.67 -7.72
CA GLU A 615 7.42 30.21 -9.09
C GLU A 615 7.66 29.11 -10.12
N LEU A 616 7.61 29.45 -11.42
CA LEU A 616 7.76 28.50 -12.52
C LEU A 616 9.08 27.70 -12.46
N ASP A 617 10.18 28.34 -12.03
CA ASP A 617 11.50 27.70 -11.93
C ASP A 617 11.49 26.46 -11.01
N TYR A 618 10.73 26.53 -9.91
CA TYR A 618 10.57 25.38 -9.01
C TYR A 618 9.90 24.19 -9.73
N TYR A 619 8.82 24.44 -10.48
CA TYR A 619 8.15 23.36 -11.22
C TYR A 619 9.03 22.80 -12.35
N ILE A 620 9.84 23.65 -13.00
CA ILE A 620 10.85 23.22 -13.97
C ILE A 620 11.84 22.25 -13.31
N GLN A 621 12.38 22.60 -12.13
CA GLN A 621 13.32 21.74 -11.41
C GLN A 621 12.69 20.40 -10.98
N VAL A 622 11.45 20.42 -10.49
CA VAL A 622 10.73 19.19 -10.10
C VAL A 622 10.53 18.27 -11.31
N VAL A 623 10.04 18.79 -12.44
CA VAL A 623 9.83 18.01 -13.67
C VAL A 623 11.17 17.52 -14.23
N LYS A 624 12.20 18.37 -14.25
CA LYS A 624 13.56 18.01 -14.69
C LYS A 624 14.09 16.79 -13.94
N ARG A 625 13.95 16.79 -12.60
CA ARG A 625 14.39 15.66 -11.76
C ARG A 625 13.69 14.35 -12.14
N VAL A 626 12.40 14.40 -12.45
CA VAL A 626 11.64 13.22 -12.92
C VAL A 626 12.14 12.77 -14.30
N VAL A 627 12.36 13.70 -15.23
CA VAL A 627 12.89 13.40 -16.58
C VAL A 627 14.27 12.75 -16.49
N GLU A 628 15.18 13.31 -15.69
CA GLU A 628 16.55 12.80 -15.52
C GLU A 628 16.59 11.40 -14.89
N VAL A 629 15.76 11.14 -13.88
CA VAL A 629 15.70 9.83 -13.23
C VAL A 629 15.09 8.78 -14.16
N ILE A 630 14.01 9.10 -14.88
CA ILE A 630 13.40 8.17 -15.85
C ILE A 630 14.33 7.95 -17.05
N GLY A 631 15.04 8.99 -17.48
CA GLY A 631 16.04 8.94 -18.55
C GLY A 631 17.34 8.22 -18.17
N GLY A 632 17.53 7.87 -16.89
CA GLY A 632 18.72 7.16 -16.39
C GLY A 632 19.98 8.03 -16.30
N THR A 633 19.87 9.35 -16.40
CA THR A 633 21.02 10.27 -16.34
C THR A 633 21.44 10.61 -14.91
N ASN A 634 20.52 10.50 -13.94
CA ASN A 634 20.81 10.72 -12.53
C ASN A 634 21.16 9.38 -11.84
N SER A 635 22.44 9.00 -11.88
CA SER A 635 22.98 7.73 -11.36
C SER A 635 23.24 7.71 -9.83
N ASN A 636 22.85 8.76 -9.10
CA ASN A 636 23.30 8.96 -7.72
C ASN A 636 22.52 8.23 -6.62
N SER A 637 21.76 7.19 -6.92
CA SER A 637 21.03 6.42 -5.91
C SER A 637 21.65 5.02 -5.75
N MET A 638 22.54 4.87 -4.77
CA MET A 638 23.03 3.59 -4.21
C MET A 638 21.92 2.80 -3.47
N THR A 639 20.65 2.99 -3.84
CA THR A 639 19.50 2.37 -3.18
C THR A 639 19.35 0.92 -3.66
N ASP A 640 19.34 -0.02 -2.72
CA ASP A 640 18.96 -1.40 -3.02
C ASP A 640 17.43 -1.50 -3.11
N TRP A 641 16.91 -1.48 -4.35
CA TRP A 641 15.47 -1.51 -4.62
C TRP A 641 14.77 -2.77 -4.09
N ARG A 642 15.51 -3.83 -3.79
CA ARG A 642 14.95 -5.07 -3.23
C ARG A 642 14.32 -4.86 -1.84
N PHE A 643 14.82 -3.88 -1.11
CA PHE A 643 14.41 -3.55 0.26
C PHE A 643 13.72 -2.18 0.36
N ASN A 644 13.51 -1.51 -0.76
CA ASN A 644 12.76 -0.25 -0.79
C ASN A 644 11.25 -0.54 -0.96
N GLU A 645 10.39 0.41 -0.56
CA GLU A 645 8.96 0.29 -0.83
C GLU A 645 8.61 0.32 -2.32
N PHE A 646 9.48 0.92 -3.15
CA PHE A 646 9.33 0.98 -4.60
C PHE A 646 10.26 0.00 -5.32
N PRO A 647 9.84 -0.53 -6.48
CA PRO A 647 10.63 -1.51 -7.22
C PRO A 647 11.77 -0.89 -8.04
N ASN A 648 11.76 0.43 -8.27
CA ASN A 648 12.76 1.14 -9.08
C ASN A 648 12.74 2.65 -8.82
N ALA A 649 13.77 3.33 -9.34
CA ALA A 649 13.96 4.77 -9.23
C ALA A 649 12.82 5.59 -9.85
N GLY A 650 12.25 5.13 -10.98
CA GLY A 650 11.15 5.82 -11.66
C GLY A 650 9.86 5.89 -10.84
N ALA A 651 9.49 4.78 -10.18
CA ALA A 651 8.36 4.76 -9.26
C ALA A 651 8.64 5.66 -8.04
N HIS A 652 9.84 5.54 -7.45
CA HIS A 652 10.22 6.35 -6.28
C HIS A 652 10.16 7.86 -6.58
N ILE A 653 10.73 8.32 -7.69
CA ILE A 653 10.77 9.75 -8.01
C ILE A 653 9.38 10.32 -8.32
N LEU A 654 8.51 9.51 -8.94
CA LEU A 654 7.14 9.91 -9.24
C LEU A 654 6.36 10.18 -7.94
N TYR A 655 6.34 9.20 -7.02
CA TYR A 655 5.55 9.32 -5.80
C TYR A 655 6.11 10.33 -4.81
N THR A 656 7.44 10.46 -4.69
CA THR A 656 8.07 11.52 -3.88
C THR A 656 7.73 12.91 -4.42
N SER A 657 7.78 13.10 -5.74
CA SER A 657 7.38 14.37 -6.38
C SER A 657 5.89 14.66 -6.18
N CYS A 658 5.01 13.66 -6.29
CA CYS A 658 3.58 13.84 -6.03
C CYS A 658 3.29 14.22 -4.57
N VAL A 659 3.97 13.58 -3.60
CA VAL A 659 3.88 13.93 -2.18
C VAL A 659 4.29 15.38 -1.95
N GLU A 660 5.43 15.78 -2.52
CA GLU A 660 5.96 17.14 -2.41
C GLU A 660 4.94 18.17 -2.95
N LEU A 661 4.40 17.93 -4.15
CA LEU A 661 3.42 18.79 -4.82
C LEU A 661 2.09 18.90 -4.05
N MET A 662 1.58 17.80 -3.49
CA MET A 662 0.36 17.82 -2.67
C MET A 662 0.56 18.57 -1.33
N ALA A 663 1.79 18.57 -0.82
CA ALA A 663 2.12 19.21 0.43
C ALA A 663 2.39 20.73 0.32
N LEU A 664 2.45 21.29 -0.89
CA LEU A 664 2.56 22.73 -1.12
C LEU A 664 1.35 23.51 -0.60
N SER A 665 1.58 24.77 -0.20
CA SER A 665 0.52 25.68 0.24
C SER A 665 -0.19 26.42 -0.91
N ALA A 666 0.31 26.36 -2.14
CA ALA A 666 -0.24 27.06 -3.31
C ALA A 666 -1.64 26.57 -3.74
N GLY A 667 -2.06 25.39 -3.28
CA GLY A 667 -3.35 24.78 -3.63
C GLY A 667 -3.35 24.06 -5.00
N PRO A 668 -4.38 23.25 -5.29
CA PRO A 668 -4.38 22.36 -6.46
C PRO A 668 -4.28 23.09 -7.81
N GLN A 669 -5.06 24.15 -7.99
CA GLN A 669 -5.12 24.91 -9.24
C GLN A 669 -3.78 25.57 -9.57
N ALA A 670 -3.11 26.19 -8.59
CA ALA A 670 -1.83 26.84 -8.81
C ALA A 670 -0.74 25.81 -9.16
N VAL A 671 -0.72 24.67 -8.48
CA VAL A 671 0.25 23.59 -8.75
C VAL A 671 0.04 22.99 -10.14
N ALA A 672 -1.20 22.66 -10.51
CA ALA A 672 -1.51 22.10 -11.83
C ALA A 672 -1.17 23.09 -12.96
N ASN A 673 -1.51 24.36 -12.79
CA ASN A 673 -1.13 25.40 -13.75
C ASN A 673 0.40 25.58 -13.83
N GLY A 674 1.10 25.54 -12.70
CA GLY A 674 2.56 25.59 -12.64
C GLY A 674 3.21 24.44 -13.43
N LEU A 675 2.70 23.22 -13.28
CA LEU A 675 3.16 22.04 -14.03
C LEU A 675 2.89 22.17 -15.54
N LEU A 676 1.69 22.59 -15.94
CA LEU A 676 1.34 22.77 -17.35
C LEU A 676 2.14 23.92 -17.99
N ASP A 677 2.45 24.97 -17.23
CA ASP A 677 3.26 26.11 -17.68
C ASP A 677 4.73 25.77 -17.91
N VAL A 678 5.26 24.67 -17.36
CA VAL A 678 6.62 24.20 -17.66
C VAL A 678 6.82 24.03 -19.16
N VAL A 679 5.83 23.44 -19.85
CA VAL A 679 5.88 23.25 -21.31
C VAL A 679 5.16 24.38 -22.04
N ALA A 680 4.06 24.93 -21.53
CA ALA A 680 3.32 25.98 -22.24
C ALA A 680 4.06 27.33 -22.28
N LYS A 681 4.83 27.66 -21.24
CA LYS A 681 5.58 28.94 -21.12
C LYS A 681 7.09 28.72 -20.99
N GLY A 682 7.49 27.69 -20.26
CA GLY A 682 8.89 27.38 -19.96
C GLY A 682 9.65 26.63 -21.05
N PHE A 683 9.05 26.33 -22.21
CA PHE A 683 9.66 25.51 -23.26
C PHE A 683 11.03 26.02 -23.76
N VAL A 684 11.29 27.32 -23.65
CA VAL A 684 12.57 27.93 -24.02
C VAL A 684 13.75 27.46 -23.16
N THR A 685 13.48 26.94 -21.95
CA THR A 685 14.49 26.39 -21.03
C THR A 685 14.73 24.89 -21.24
N ILE A 686 13.88 24.24 -22.03
CA ILE A 686 13.90 22.80 -22.26
C ILE A 686 14.68 22.53 -23.56
N PRO A 687 15.68 21.63 -23.57
CA PRO A 687 16.32 21.21 -24.81
C PRO A 687 15.27 20.67 -25.80
N SER A 688 15.26 21.20 -27.03
CA SER A 688 14.25 20.87 -28.06
C SER A 688 14.09 19.37 -28.27
N GLU A 689 15.19 18.61 -28.28
CA GLU A 689 15.18 17.14 -28.45
C GLU A 689 14.50 16.38 -27.29
N GLN A 690 14.41 16.99 -26.11
CA GLN A 690 13.88 16.36 -24.91
C GLN A 690 12.42 16.72 -24.62
N ILE A 691 11.80 17.62 -25.39
CA ILE A 691 10.46 18.16 -25.07
C ILE A 691 9.39 17.08 -24.82
N HIS A 692 9.45 15.97 -25.56
CA HIS A 692 8.54 14.84 -25.38
C HIS A 692 8.71 14.13 -24.02
N GLN A 693 9.94 14.06 -23.50
CA GLN A 693 10.21 13.47 -22.18
C GLN A 693 9.61 14.33 -21.06
N TRP A 694 9.66 15.65 -21.22
CA TRP A 694 9.06 16.61 -20.29
C TRP A 694 7.54 16.56 -20.31
N ILE A 695 6.94 16.53 -21.51
CA ILE A 695 5.50 16.31 -21.70
C ILE A 695 5.07 15.00 -21.02
N ASN A 696 5.83 13.92 -21.26
CA ASN A 696 5.58 12.61 -20.65
C ASN A 696 5.65 12.65 -19.12
N ALA A 697 6.66 13.32 -18.55
CA ALA A 697 6.80 13.46 -17.10
C ALA A 697 5.65 14.26 -16.48
N ILE A 698 5.20 15.36 -17.12
CA ILE A 698 4.04 16.13 -16.66
C ILE A 698 2.78 15.26 -16.71
N GLY A 699 2.57 14.50 -17.79
CA GLY A 699 1.45 13.57 -17.90
C GLY A 699 1.43 12.52 -16.77
N LEU A 700 2.59 11.92 -16.48
CA LEU A 700 2.78 10.96 -15.38
C LEU A 700 2.48 11.57 -14.01
N ILE A 701 3.02 12.77 -13.72
CA ILE A 701 2.83 13.44 -12.44
C ILE A 701 1.36 13.83 -12.27
N LEU A 702 0.78 14.51 -13.26
CA LEU A 702 -0.56 15.05 -13.16
C LEU A 702 -1.61 13.95 -13.04
N SER A 703 -1.46 12.82 -13.76
CA SER A 703 -2.37 11.68 -13.64
C SER A 703 -2.26 10.93 -12.31
N ALA A 704 -1.16 11.10 -11.58
CA ALA A 704 -0.96 10.55 -10.24
C ALA A 704 -1.42 11.50 -9.12
N LEU A 705 -1.84 12.73 -9.42
CA LEU A 705 -2.38 13.66 -8.45
C LEU A 705 -3.91 13.51 -8.29
N PRO A 706 -4.51 14.05 -7.22
CA PRO A 706 -5.97 14.04 -7.04
C PRO A 706 -6.75 14.77 -8.14
N MET A 707 -8.05 14.50 -8.24
CA MET A 707 -8.95 15.11 -9.23
C MET A 707 -8.87 16.63 -9.29
N SER A 708 -8.75 17.30 -8.15
CA SER A 708 -8.62 18.75 -8.05
C SER A 708 -7.37 19.32 -8.75
N TYR A 709 -6.38 18.49 -9.06
CA TYR A 709 -5.18 18.89 -9.81
C TYR A 709 -5.36 18.59 -11.30
N TRP A 710 -5.67 17.34 -11.67
CA TRP A 710 -5.71 16.98 -13.09
C TRP A 710 -6.93 17.52 -13.84
N SER A 711 -8.04 17.83 -13.15
CA SER A 711 -9.21 18.44 -13.80
C SER A 711 -8.93 19.82 -14.37
N VAL A 712 -7.90 20.52 -13.86
CA VAL A 712 -7.44 21.83 -14.36
C VAL A 712 -6.99 21.75 -15.82
N MET A 713 -6.52 20.59 -16.27
CA MET A 713 -6.20 20.38 -17.68
C MET A 713 -7.46 20.47 -18.56
N HIS A 714 -8.62 19.99 -18.10
CA HIS A 714 -9.88 20.16 -18.80
C HIS A 714 -10.32 21.63 -18.86
N GLU A 715 -10.13 22.40 -17.78
CA GLU A 715 -10.39 23.85 -17.77
C GLU A 715 -9.49 24.61 -18.77
N ARG A 716 -8.20 24.24 -18.85
CA ARG A 716 -7.28 24.79 -19.85
C ARG A 716 -7.66 24.40 -21.28
N LEU A 717 -8.13 23.18 -21.50
CA LEU A 717 -8.61 22.75 -22.81
C LEU A 717 -9.83 23.56 -23.26
N LEU A 718 -10.77 23.84 -22.36
CA LEU A 718 -11.91 24.72 -22.66
C LEU A 718 -11.45 26.13 -23.03
N SER A 719 -10.48 26.67 -22.31
CA SER A 719 -9.90 28.00 -22.61
C SER A 719 -9.21 28.00 -23.97
N THR A 720 -8.43 26.95 -24.27
CA THR A 720 -7.73 26.76 -25.56
C THR A 720 -8.71 26.63 -26.73
N LEU A 721 -9.82 25.90 -26.53
CA LEU A 721 -10.89 25.78 -27.52
C LEU A 721 -11.61 27.13 -27.75
N ALA A 722 -11.82 27.93 -26.71
CA ALA A 722 -12.44 29.24 -26.86
C ALA A 722 -11.60 30.18 -27.73
N GLU A 723 -10.26 30.09 -27.67
CA GLU A 723 -9.36 30.86 -28.53
C GLU A 723 -9.43 30.45 -30.02
N LEU A 724 -9.96 29.26 -30.32
CA LEU A 724 -10.20 28.76 -31.68
C LEU A 724 -11.52 29.22 -32.29
N ASP A 725 -12.30 30.07 -31.61
CA ASP A 725 -13.57 30.61 -32.13
C ASP A 725 -13.36 31.53 -33.33
N SER A 726 -12.18 32.15 -33.42
CA SER A 726 -11.73 32.84 -34.63
C SER A 726 -10.48 32.16 -35.17
N TRP A 727 -10.37 32.00 -36.48
CA TRP A 727 -9.18 31.43 -37.13
C TRP A 727 -8.35 32.50 -37.84
N PRO A 728 -7.46 33.22 -37.11
CA PRO A 728 -6.64 34.29 -37.69
C PRO A 728 -5.37 33.76 -38.38
N PHE A 729 -5.19 32.46 -38.51
CA PHE A 729 -3.93 31.86 -38.97
C PHE A 729 -3.97 31.52 -40.47
N ASP A 730 -2.88 31.82 -41.17
CA ASP A 730 -2.69 31.46 -42.58
C ASP A 730 -2.47 29.95 -42.79
N ALA A 731 -2.07 29.24 -41.73
CA ALA A 731 -1.87 27.79 -41.76
C ALA A 731 -3.19 27.04 -41.56
N SER A 732 -3.30 25.85 -42.18
CA SER A 732 -4.42 24.94 -41.93
C SER A 732 -4.40 24.43 -40.48
N VAL A 733 -5.57 24.08 -39.97
CA VAL A 733 -5.72 23.49 -38.63
C VAL A 733 -4.86 22.24 -38.46
N PHE A 734 -4.81 21.36 -39.47
CA PHE A 734 -3.97 20.16 -39.45
C PHE A 734 -2.47 20.46 -39.27
N ASN A 735 -1.98 21.57 -39.84
CA ASN A 735 -0.58 21.98 -39.68
C ASN A 735 -0.31 22.53 -38.27
N LEU A 736 -1.23 23.31 -37.70
CA LEU A 736 -1.10 23.87 -36.35
C LEU A 736 -1.32 22.84 -35.23
N LEU A 737 -2.01 21.73 -35.51
CA LEU A 737 -2.15 20.62 -34.56
C LEU A 737 -1.00 19.60 -34.69
N ASN A 738 -0.17 19.70 -35.73
CA ASN A 738 1.00 18.85 -35.89
C ASN A 738 2.15 19.34 -35.00
N PHE A 739 2.42 18.61 -33.91
CA PHE A 739 3.47 18.95 -32.96
C PHE A 739 4.85 19.06 -33.62
N LYS A 740 5.24 18.10 -34.46
CA LYS A 740 6.56 18.11 -35.10
C LYS A 740 6.75 19.33 -35.99
N HIS A 741 5.70 19.68 -36.75
CA HIS A 741 5.74 20.83 -37.65
C HIS A 741 5.81 22.14 -36.89
N THR A 742 4.96 22.33 -35.87
CA THR A 742 4.92 23.55 -35.07
C THR A 742 6.18 23.74 -34.20
N HIS A 743 6.65 22.67 -33.56
CA HIS A 743 7.85 22.71 -32.72
C HIS A 743 9.13 22.99 -33.55
N SER A 744 9.33 22.24 -34.63
CA SER A 744 10.55 22.38 -35.45
C SER A 744 10.52 23.64 -36.32
N GLY A 745 9.33 24.05 -36.76
CA GLY A 745 9.12 25.22 -37.61
C GLY A 745 9.00 26.54 -36.84
N LEU A 746 9.07 26.52 -35.50
CA LEU A 746 8.88 27.69 -34.64
C LEU A 746 7.58 28.46 -34.92
N LEU A 747 6.52 27.73 -35.27
CA LEU A 747 5.19 28.28 -35.52
C LEU A 747 4.42 28.49 -34.21
N HIS A 748 3.23 29.10 -34.29
CA HIS A 748 2.31 29.15 -33.16
C HIS A 748 2.03 27.74 -32.63
N ASN A 749 2.50 27.45 -31.42
CA ASN A 749 2.61 26.08 -30.91
C ASN A 749 1.69 25.80 -29.70
N MET A 750 0.93 26.79 -29.24
CA MET A 750 0.05 26.64 -28.07
C MET A 750 -0.94 25.48 -28.24
N PHE A 751 -1.60 25.38 -29.40
CA PHE A 751 -2.60 24.35 -29.68
C PHE A 751 -1.98 22.94 -29.74
N SER A 752 -0.87 22.77 -30.47
CA SER A 752 -0.19 21.48 -30.57
C SER A 752 0.43 21.04 -29.24
N TYR A 753 0.93 21.98 -28.44
CA TYR A 753 1.49 21.69 -27.12
C TYR A 753 0.40 21.30 -26.12
N MET A 754 -0.72 22.03 -26.10
CA MET A 754 -1.86 21.69 -25.25
C MET A 754 -2.43 20.31 -25.62
N LEU A 755 -2.54 20.04 -26.92
CA LEU A 755 -2.95 18.72 -27.43
C LEU A 755 -1.99 17.62 -26.98
N ALA A 756 -0.68 17.83 -27.11
CA ALA A 756 0.33 16.86 -26.67
C ALA A 756 0.33 16.64 -25.15
N LEU A 757 0.12 17.69 -24.35
CA LEU A 757 -0.03 17.59 -22.90
C LEU A 757 -1.28 16.78 -22.53
N ALA A 758 -2.43 17.08 -23.13
CA ALA A 758 -3.66 16.33 -22.88
C ALA A 758 -3.52 14.86 -23.28
N HIS A 759 -2.91 14.58 -24.43
CA HIS A 759 -2.60 13.21 -24.85
C HIS A 759 -1.71 12.50 -23.85
N SER A 760 -0.68 13.16 -23.33
CA SER A 760 0.20 12.55 -22.34
C SER A 760 -0.51 12.27 -21.01
N VAL A 761 -1.30 13.22 -20.51
CA VAL A 761 -2.08 13.04 -19.27
C VAL A 761 -3.09 11.90 -19.43
N TRP A 762 -3.83 11.86 -20.54
CA TRP A 762 -4.80 10.80 -20.79
C TRP A 762 -4.14 9.45 -21.08
N HIS A 763 -2.95 9.41 -21.68
CA HIS A 763 -2.17 8.18 -21.84
C HIS A 763 -1.87 7.54 -20.47
N HIS A 764 -1.49 8.35 -19.47
CA HIS A 764 -1.18 7.88 -18.12
C HIS A 764 -2.40 7.83 -17.18
N ALA A 765 -3.57 8.27 -17.64
CA ALA A 765 -4.80 8.28 -16.84
C ALA A 765 -5.25 6.85 -16.48
N GLY A 766 -5.64 6.65 -15.23
CA GLY A 766 -6.24 5.39 -14.78
C GLY A 766 -7.63 5.14 -15.38
N PRO A 767 -8.21 3.93 -15.23
CA PRO A 767 -9.52 3.59 -15.76
C PRO A 767 -10.65 4.54 -15.35
N GLY A 768 -10.65 5.00 -14.09
CA GLY A 768 -11.62 5.97 -13.61
C GLY A 768 -11.48 7.36 -14.24
N GLN A 769 -10.25 7.85 -14.35
CA GLN A 769 -9.96 9.16 -14.95
C GLN A 769 -10.32 9.17 -16.44
N ILE A 770 -9.93 8.15 -17.21
CA ILE A 770 -10.23 8.08 -18.65
C ILE A 770 -11.73 7.93 -18.91
N ALA A 771 -12.47 7.22 -18.02
CA ALA A 771 -13.92 7.10 -18.11
C ALA A 771 -14.66 8.44 -17.88
N SER A 772 -14.02 9.44 -17.29
CA SER A 772 -14.61 10.78 -17.11
C SER A 772 -14.60 11.63 -18.39
N VAL A 773 -13.73 11.31 -19.36
CA VAL A 773 -13.56 12.13 -20.58
C VAL A 773 -14.82 12.17 -21.45
N PRO A 774 -15.50 11.04 -21.77
CA PRO A 774 -16.77 11.09 -22.51
C PRO A 774 -17.84 11.95 -21.85
N ARG A 775 -17.92 11.91 -20.51
CA ARG A 775 -18.85 12.75 -19.74
C ARG A 775 -18.50 14.23 -19.87
N TRP A 776 -17.21 14.57 -19.75
CA TRP A 776 -16.74 15.95 -19.95
C TRP A 776 -17.04 16.45 -21.37
N VAL A 777 -16.84 15.61 -22.40
CA VAL A 777 -17.20 15.93 -23.79
C VAL A 777 -18.67 16.28 -23.92
N LYS A 778 -19.55 15.45 -23.32
CA LYS A 778 -21.00 15.65 -23.38
C LYS A 778 -21.48 16.89 -22.59
N GLU A 779 -20.96 17.10 -21.38
CA GLU A 779 -21.49 18.11 -20.46
C GLU A 779 -20.86 19.50 -20.65
N CYS A 780 -19.59 19.58 -21.07
CA CYS A 780 -18.84 20.85 -21.09
C CYS A 780 -18.59 21.40 -22.50
N LEU A 781 -18.29 20.55 -23.48
CA LEU A 781 -17.91 21.03 -24.82
C LEU A 781 -19.02 21.73 -25.62
N PRO A 782 -20.32 21.37 -25.50
CA PRO A 782 -21.38 22.08 -26.22
C PRO A 782 -21.45 23.59 -25.93
N ALA A 783 -20.95 24.05 -24.78
CA ALA A 783 -20.93 25.47 -24.45
C ALA A 783 -19.90 26.28 -25.28
N VAL A 784 -18.84 25.62 -25.76
CA VAL A 784 -17.68 26.28 -26.39
C VAL A 784 -17.59 25.99 -27.89
N VAL A 785 -17.89 24.76 -28.31
CA VAL A 785 -17.68 24.30 -29.69
C VAL A 785 -18.77 24.82 -30.64
N LYS A 786 -18.39 25.73 -31.54
CA LYS A 786 -19.25 26.37 -32.55
C LYS A 786 -18.62 26.46 -33.93
N THR A 787 -17.30 26.30 -34.03
CA THR A 787 -16.55 26.37 -35.29
C THR A 787 -16.04 25.02 -35.74
N GLU A 788 -15.71 24.91 -37.03
CA GLU A 788 -15.16 23.71 -37.62
C GLU A 788 -13.78 23.36 -37.04
N GLU A 789 -12.93 24.37 -36.81
CA GLU A 789 -11.59 24.20 -36.26
C GLU A 789 -11.61 23.74 -34.79
N GLN A 790 -12.57 24.24 -33.98
CA GLN A 790 -12.81 23.74 -32.63
C GLN A 790 -13.21 22.25 -32.64
N PHE A 791 -14.11 21.86 -33.54
CA PHE A 791 -14.54 20.46 -33.65
C PHE A 791 -13.39 19.54 -34.06
N LEU A 792 -12.58 19.96 -35.03
CA LEU A 792 -11.38 19.22 -35.44
C LEU A 792 -10.38 19.09 -34.29
N PHE A 793 -10.18 20.12 -33.45
CA PHE A 793 -9.37 20.01 -32.24
C PHE A 793 -9.90 18.91 -31.30
N VAL A 794 -11.21 18.87 -31.07
CA VAL A 794 -11.85 17.82 -30.24
C VAL A 794 -11.63 16.44 -30.85
N CYS A 795 -11.77 16.28 -32.17
CA CYS A 795 -11.48 15.02 -32.87
C CYS A 795 -10.03 14.56 -32.66
N HIS A 796 -9.06 15.47 -32.79
CA HIS A 796 -7.65 15.19 -32.52
C HIS A 796 -7.39 14.85 -31.05
N LEU A 797 -8.16 15.43 -30.14
CA LEU A 797 -8.03 15.23 -28.71
C LEU A 797 -8.49 13.81 -28.31
N VAL A 798 -9.69 13.38 -28.71
CA VAL A 798 -10.28 12.10 -28.27
C VAL A 798 -9.95 10.92 -29.18
N GLY A 799 -9.67 11.16 -30.47
CA GLY A 799 -9.44 10.12 -31.48
C GLY A 799 -8.40 9.05 -31.07
N PRO A 800 -7.21 9.43 -30.56
CA PRO A 800 -6.19 8.45 -30.16
C PRO A 800 -6.59 7.51 -29.02
N PHE A 801 -7.64 7.86 -28.26
CA PHE A 801 -8.07 7.12 -27.06
C PHE A 801 -9.35 6.32 -27.26
N LEU A 802 -9.92 6.26 -28.48
CA LEU A 802 -11.15 5.53 -28.78
C LEU A 802 -11.12 4.09 -28.23
N GLN A 803 -10.03 3.35 -28.47
CA GLN A 803 -9.88 1.98 -27.97
C GLN A 803 -9.96 1.85 -26.45
N ARG A 804 -9.59 2.90 -25.70
CA ARG A 804 -9.59 2.91 -24.23
C ARG A 804 -10.96 3.25 -23.62
N PHE A 805 -11.89 3.83 -24.39
CA PHE A 805 -13.21 4.18 -23.87
C PHE A 805 -14.17 3.00 -23.80
N ASN A 806 -13.89 1.87 -24.47
CA ASN A 806 -14.63 0.60 -24.50
C ASN A 806 -16.14 0.67 -24.21
N ILE A 807 -16.57 0.78 -22.94
CA ILE A 807 -17.98 0.83 -22.53
C ILE A 807 -18.64 2.20 -22.82
N ALA A 808 -17.89 3.31 -22.73
CA ALA A 808 -18.39 4.67 -22.91
C ALA A 808 -18.16 5.23 -24.33
N ILE A 809 -17.68 4.39 -25.28
CA ILE A 809 -17.43 4.82 -26.66
C ILE A 809 -18.73 5.18 -27.40
N VAL A 810 -19.82 4.53 -27.04
CA VAL A 810 -21.16 4.81 -27.55
C VAL A 810 -21.58 6.25 -27.19
N ASP A 811 -21.49 6.60 -25.91
CA ASP A 811 -21.82 7.93 -25.40
C ASP A 811 -20.93 9.01 -26.03
N LEU A 812 -19.63 8.73 -26.15
CA LEU A 812 -18.70 9.64 -26.81
C LEU A 812 -19.07 9.86 -28.28
N THR A 813 -19.41 8.78 -29.00
CA THR A 813 -19.75 8.85 -30.43
C THR A 813 -20.99 9.68 -30.63
N ASN A 814 -22.05 9.44 -29.86
CA ASN A 814 -23.26 10.27 -29.90
C ASN A 814 -22.94 11.74 -29.64
N SER A 815 -22.12 12.03 -28.63
CA SER A 815 -21.70 13.41 -28.31
C SER A 815 -20.92 14.07 -29.47
N LEU A 816 -20.08 13.32 -30.20
CA LEU A 816 -19.37 13.85 -31.37
C LEU A 816 -20.32 14.22 -32.53
N TYR A 817 -21.34 13.41 -32.78
CA TYR A 817 -22.35 13.72 -33.79
C TYR A 817 -23.21 14.92 -33.39
N GLU A 818 -23.58 15.04 -32.11
CA GLU A 818 -24.30 16.20 -31.58
C GLU A 818 -23.47 17.49 -31.73
N LEU A 819 -22.18 17.44 -31.40
CA LEU A 819 -21.25 18.56 -31.60
C LEU A 819 -21.12 18.93 -33.09
N LEU A 820 -21.02 17.94 -33.99
CA LEU A 820 -20.99 18.20 -35.43
C LEU A 820 -22.28 18.90 -35.89
N ALA A 821 -23.45 18.44 -35.43
CA ALA A 821 -24.72 19.07 -35.78
C ALA A 821 -24.82 20.51 -35.26
N GLN A 822 -24.28 20.78 -34.08
CA GLN A 822 -24.20 22.14 -33.55
C GLN A 822 -23.28 23.04 -34.41
N VAL A 823 -22.11 22.54 -34.81
CA VAL A 823 -21.18 23.28 -35.67
C VAL A 823 -21.77 23.53 -37.05
N ASP A 824 -22.44 22.52 -37.61
CA ASP A 824 -23.15 22.60 -38.88
C ASP A 824 -24.20 23.71 -38.92
N GLN A 825 -24.90 23.93 -37.79
CA GLN A 825 -25.91 24.98 -37.66
C GLN A 825 -25.32 26.37 -37.45
N ASN A 826 -24.13 26.47 -36.84
CA ASN A 826 -23.49 27.75 -36.52
C ASN A 826 -22.59 28.28 -37.64
N GLN A 827 -22.12 27.42 -38.56
CA GLN A 827 -21.22 27.78 -39.65
C GLN A 827 -21.96 27.88 -40.99
N THR A 828 -21.64 28.89 -41.80
CA THR A 828 -22.21 29.00 -43.16
C THR A 828 -21.63 27.96 -44.11
N GLU A 829 -20.34 27.65 -43.98
CA GLU A 829 -19.60 26.70 -44.82
C GLU A 829 -18.69 25.82 -43.96
N LEU A 830 -18.44 24.58 -44.40
CA LEU A 830 -17.49 23.65 -43.79
C LEU A 830 -16.45 23.25 -44.84
N LYS A 831 -15.17 23.47 -44.56
CA LYS A 831 -14.03 23.27 -45.48
C LYS A 831 -13.48 21.84 -45.42
N TYR A 832 -13.65 21.15 -44.30
CA TYR A 832 -12.98 19.89 -43.95
C TYR A 832 -13.96 18.74 -43.72
N MET A 833 -15.07 18.76 -44.46
CA MET A 833 -16.14 17.76 -44.36
C MET A 833 -15.66 16.33 -44.64
N ASP A 834 -14.72 16.13 -45.56
CA ASP A 834 -14.22 14.80 -45.92
C ASP A 834 -13.43 14.15 -44.77
N PRO A 835 -12.38 14.79 -44.20
CA PRO A 835 -11.70 14.26 -43.01
C PRO A 835 -12.61 13.97 -41.81
N ILE A 836 -13.61 14.84 -41.57
CA ILE A 836 -14.60 14.64 -40.50
C ILE A 836 -15.39 13.36 -40.75
N CYS A 837 -15.94 13.20 -41.96
CA CYS A 837 -16.71 12.00 -42.33
C CYS A 837 -15.85 10.74 -42.27
N ASP A 838 -14.59 10.79 -42.72
CA ASP A 838 -13.66 9.66 -42.69
C ASP A 838 -13.41 9.17 -41.26
N LEU A 839 -13.21 10.09 -40.30
CA LEU A 839 -13.08 9.73 -38.88
C LEU A 839 -14.37 9.10 -38.34
N LEU A 840 -15.53 9.65 -38.67
CA LEU A 840 -16.82 9.08 -38.22
C LEU A 840 -17.06 7.68 -38.80
N TYR A 841 -16.66 7.43 -40.05
CA TYR A 841 -16.66 6.09 -40.63
C TYR A 841 -15.68 5.15 -39.94
N HIS A 842 -14.48 5.62 -39.63
CA HIS A 842 -13.52 4.86 -38.84
C HIS A 842 -14.11 4.45 -37.48
N ILE A 843 -14.76 5.39 -36.78
CA ILE A 843 -15.44 5.12 -35.50
C ILE A 843 -16.53 4.05 -35.66
N LYS A 844 -17.38 4.18 -36.69
CA LYS A 844 -18.44 3.22 -37.01
C LYS A 844 -17.86 1.82 -37.23
N TYR A 845 -16.90 1.65 -38.13
CA TYR A 845 -16.43 0.33 -38.52
C TYR A 845 -15.51 -0.35 -37.51
N MET A 846 -14.71 0.43 -36.77
CA MET A 846 -13.72 -0.14 -35.86
C MET A 846 -14.22 -0.32 -34.43
N PHE A 847 -15.25 0.42 -34.00
CA PHE A 847 -15.65 0.45 -32.59
C PHE A 847 -17.13 0.21 -32.37
N VAL A 848 -18.02 0.98 -33.02
CA VAL A 848 -19.42 1.05 -32.59
C VAL A 848 -20.35 0.14 -33.41
N GLY A 849 -19.98 -0.18 -34.65
CA GLY A 849 -20.79 -0.97 -35.57
C GLY A 849 -22.17 -0.33 -35.81
N ASP A 850 -23.21 -1.13 -35.66
CA ASP A 850 -24.62 -0.69 -35.83
C ASP A 850 -25.35 -0.43 -34.50
N SER A 851 -24.64 -0.44 -33.36
CA SER A 851 -25.26 -0.35 -32.03
C SER A 851 -26.06 0.94 -31.78
N ILE A 852 -25.67 2.05 -32.40
CA ILE A 852 -26.34 3.37 -32.29
C ILE A 852 -26.96 3.87 -33.59
N LYS A 853 -27.21 2.98 -34.55
CA LYS A 853 -27.67 3.36 -35.90
C LYS A 853 -28.87 4.31 -35.88
N LYS A 854 -29.90 4.01 -35.09
CA LYS A 854 -31.15 4.81 -35.02
C LYS A 854 -30.92 6.21 -34.47
N GLU A 855 -30.07 6.34 -33.46
CA GLU A 855 -29.75 7.60 -32.80
C GLU A 855 -28.97 8.50 -33.77
N LEU A 856 -27.94 7.93 -34.42
CA LEU A 856 -27.15 8.65 -35.41
C LEU A 856 -27.96 9.04 -36.65
N GLU A 857 -28.85 8.19 -37.12
CA GLU A 857 -29.71 8.46 -38.28
C GLU A 857 -30.57 9.72 -38.07
N ALA A 858 -31.08 9.92 -36.85
CA ALA A 858 -31.85 11.11 -36.49
C ALA A 858 -31.00 12.39 -36.48
N VAL A 859 -29.71 12.31 -36.11
CA VAL A 859 -28.79 13.45 -36.15
C VAL A 859 -28.36 13.74 -37.58
N VAL A 860 -27.97 12.72 -38.35
CA VAL A 860 -27.49 12.87 -39.73
C VAL A 860 -28.54 13.53 -40.63
N ARG A 861 -29.83 13.17 -40.48
CA ARG A 861 -30.92 13.80 -41.25
C ARG A 861 -31.10 15.30 -40.99
N LYS A 862 -30.54 15.83 -39.89
CA LYS A 862 -30.61 17.27 -39.56
C LYS A 862 -29.41 18.06 -40.09
N LEU A 863 -28.39 17.39 -40.61
CA LEU A 863 -27.18 18.02 -41.14
C LEU A 863 -27.45 18.60 -42.53
N ARG A 864 -26.59 19.52 -42.99
CA ARG A 864 -26.65 20.04 -44.37
C ARG A 864 -26.56 18.92 -45.43
N PRO A 865 -27.17 19.08 -46.62
CA PRO A 865 -27.21 18.03 -47.66
C PRO A 865 -25.83 17.46 -48.05
N GLN A 866 -24.80 18.32 -48.05
CA GLN A 866 -23.43 17.90 -48.35
C GLN A 866 -22.84 16.91 -47.32
N LEU A 867 -23.19 17.04 -46.04
CA LEU A 867 -22.81 16.09 -44.99
C LEU A 867 -23.67 14.82 -45.08
N GLN A 868 -24.97 14.96 -45.34
CA GLN A 868 -25.87 13.81 -45.52
C GLN A 868 -25.40 12.89 -46.65
N LEU A 869 -24.98 13.46 -47.79
CA LEU A 869 -24.48 12.69 -48.93
C LEU A 869 -23.22 11.91 -48.59
N ARG A 870 -22.30 12.51 -47.81
CA ARG A 870 -21.07 11.87 -47.37
C ARG A 870 -21.33 10.78 -46.34
N LEU A 871 -22.22 11.04 -45.38
CA LEU A 871 -22.60 10.12 -44.30
C LEU A 871 -23.75 9.18 -44.69
N ARG A 872 -24.10 9.08 -45.98
CA ARG A 872 -25.24 8.29 -46.46
C ARG A 872 -25.20 6.82 -46.04
N PHE A 873 -24.01 6.24 -45.85
CA PHE A 873 -23.85 4.86 -45.40
C PHE A 873 -23.90 4.68 -43.87
N ILE A 874 -23.96 5.78 -43.12
CA ILE A 874 -24.29 5.77 -41.69
C ILE A 874 -25.81 5.71 -41.52
N ALA A 875 -26.54 6.58 -42.22
CA ALA A 875 -27.99 6.73 -42.10
C ALA A 875 -28.82 5.97 -43.16
N HIS A 876 -28.17 5.30 -44.13
CA HIS A 876 -28.78 4.64 -45.29
C HIS A 876 -29.76 5.52 -46.07
N LEU A 877 -29.35 6.75 -46.37
CA LEU A 877 -30.15 7.71 -47.13
C LEU A 877 -30.04 7.44 -48.64
N ALA A 878 -31.16 7.52 -49.36
CA ALA A 878 -31.15 7.47 -50.82
C ALA A 878 -30.65 8.82 -51.39
N ILE A 879 -29.95 8.80 -52.54
CA ILE A 879 -29.44 10.03 -53.17
C ILE A 879 -30.60 10.99 -53.52
N GLU A 880 -31.73 10.42 -53.93
CA GLU A 880 -32.96 11.15 -54.28
C GLU A 880 -33.59 11.82 -53.05
N GLU A 881 -33.51 11.21 -51.86
CA GLU A 881 -34.03 11.78 -50.62
C GLU A 881 -33.22 13.00 -50.15
N VAL A 882 -31.90 12.96 -50.34
CA VAL A 882 -30.98 14.06 -49.94
C VAL A 882 -31.05 15.25 -50.91
N GLN A 883 -31.39 15.02 -52.17
CA GLN A 883 -31.53 16.07 -53.19
C GLN A 883 -32.89 16.77 -53.16
N ALA A 884 -33.88 16.22 -52.46
CA ALA A 884 -35.24 16.76 -52.35
C ALA A 884 -35.42 17.74 -51.17
N THR A 885 -34.46 17.79 -50.24
CA THR A 885 -34.39 18.67 -49.05
C THR A 885 -33.31 19.72 -49.22
#